data_AF-A0A6S7BBA2-F1
#
_entry.id   AF-A0A6S7BBA2-F1
#
_cell.length_a   1.000
_cell.length_b   1.000
_cell.length_c   1.000
_cell.angle_alpha   90.00
_cell.angle_beta   90.00
_cell.angle_gamma   90.00
#
_symmetry.space_group_name_H-M   'P 1'
#
loop_
_entity.id
_entity.type
_entity.pdbx_description
1 polymer ?
#
loop_
_entity_poly.entity_id
_entity_poly.type
_entity_poly.pdbx_seq_one_letter_code
_entity_poly.pdbx_strand_id
1 'polypeptide(L)'
;MMMKRFLAVLLLLVSAAAHAQFTPGQILTAAQLNSALAAKLSLTGGTLTGPLTAQSLSLIGAATLPSVAITGGTITGLSALTAPTQPAGDSSSNAATTQFVSSGLLNRLTHVSNQAALQSITTTVLGAFTAIHRDGYTAAGDGGQMDYVWSSSACSLNSGAGDNGSQVPASGGGCWNWSPPASGVTAMVFGAAGNGTATDTTALQSTINATAAAKIPLLFDAQHLYKTTAPLTVSTPLKIVGPYRYGVWQTASTNTQSYCAWGILATGNTDVLVLNAQTGTLTGVCIQPGTATATTAANAATSATAGAAVKLAPVDASHYISGWTIAFNTILHPYDGIAIDGTGASSNCCGAGTAADGNLIANNTIVNPADAGIANGRNTVYANTTGNNYYDNAILCINSTSQANGIGFLLADGAVNYEGTDNGPLGCHIGMALIPGSISGQNQNVGLRAHGVLGDQSGLYGLEIAPYVPSGASVGGAVQFVSFDAAWAASTSNQTAIYASCPANTSCNHITFNNIIAHGGSGQTVPIMNVQQGQGGPNDFSIVNSTLCSTGAAGTGEVALNLSLAYAAHVLVNNNRIGSNCGPGGSTPTQVGLALSIAHPTGNGQISIIGNDFSDVQSGGYTPISYTPYASGGVNGDDVVIVKDNLGVNQTCATVAAAASITAPASSDCLNVTVTTSAFTVNDILGNWAGRELRIFVPGNGSSTALTLNASGGGEAQRMCSTLTIPAWGSATLYHNYAYNCWASK
;
A
#
# COMPACT_ATOMS: atom_id res chain seq x y z
N MET A 1 -31.44 3.21 -57.41
CA MET A 1 -30.61 2.28 -58.20
C MET A 1 -30.63 0.94 -57.46
N MET A 2 -31.24 -0.12 -58.01
CA MET A 2 -30.63 -1.16 -58.89
C MET A 2 -29.69 -2.09 -58.08
N MET A 3 -29.81 -3.43 -58.07
CA MET A 3 -30.71 -4.43 -58.69
C MET A 3 -31.15 -5.45 -57.60
N LYS A 4 -32.24 -6.23 -57.63
CA LYS A 4 -33.29 -6.64 -58.58
C LYS A 4 -32.92 -7.61 -59.75
N ARG A 5 -33.30 -8.89 -59.52
CA ARG A 5 -33.68 -9.97 -60.48
C ARG A 5 -32.59 -10.82 -61.15
N PHE A 6 -32.64 -12.13 -60.88
CA PHE A 6 -32.84 -13.15 -61.93
C PHE A 6 -33.83 -14.22 -61.43
N LEU A 7 -34.65 -14.76 -62.33
CA LEU A 7 -35.83 -15.59 -62.02
C LEU A 7 -35.96 -16.73 -63.04
N ALA A 8 -36.30 -17.92 -62.54
CA ALA A 8 -36.94 -19.06 -63.23
C ALA A 8 -36.29 -19.66 -64.51
N VAL A 9 -35.78 -20.89 -64.34
CA VAL A 9 -36.04 -22.08 -65.18
C VAL A 9 -36.01 -23.26 -64.21
N LEU A 10 -36.88 -24.26 -64.14
CA LEU A 10 -38.22 -24.59 -64.63
C LEU A 10 -38.53 -25.95 -63.94
N LEU A 11 -39.79 -26.24 -63.60
CA LEU A 11 -40.23 -27.53 -63.05
C LEU A 11 -39.74 -28.74 -63.85
N LEU A 12 -39.41 -29.84 -63.15
CA LEU A 12 -39.90 -31.18 -63.49
C LEU A 12 -39.81 -32.13 -62.27
N LEU A 13 -40.82 -32.98 -62.09
CA LEU A 13 -40.99 -33.84 -60.92
C LEU A 13 -40.21 -35.16 -61.07
N VAL A 14 -39.60 -35.64 -59.98
CA VAL A 14 -39.63 -37.07 -59.62
C VAL A 14 -39.77 -37.20 -58.11
N SER A 15 -40.84 -37.87 -57.67
CA SER A 15 -41.01 -38.30 -56.28
C SER A 15 -40.17 -39.56 -56.02
N ALA A 16 -39.17 -39.47 -55.14
CA ALA A 16 -38.47 -40.62 -54.59
C ALA A 16 -38.59 -40.60 -53.06
N ALA A 17 -39.14 -41.67 -52.48
CA ALA A 17 -39.20 -41.81 -51.03
C ALA A 17 -37.78 -42.00 -50.47
N ALA A 18 -37.32 -41.07 -49.64
CA ALA A 18 -36.01 -41.17 -49.00
C ALA A 18 -36.02 -42.33 -47.98
N HIS A 19 -35.49 -43.49 -48.38
CA HIS A 19 -35.06 -44.50 -47.42
C HIS A 19 -33.70 -44.06 -46.86
N ALA A 20 -33.67 -43.77 -45.56
CA ALA A 20 -32.44 -43.44 -44.85
C ALA A 20 -31.56 -44.71 -44.72
N GLN A 21 -30.78 -44.99 -45.77
CA GLN A 21 -29.79 -46.06 -45.77
C GLN A 21 -28.45 -45.49 -45.33
N PHE A 22 -28.08 -45.75 -44.07
CA PHE A 22 -26.75 -45.41 -43.55
C PHE A 22 -25.69 -46.20 -44.31
N THR A 23 -24.63 -45.53 -44.76
CA THR A 23 -23.46 -46.20 -45.35
C THR A 23 -22.61 -46.83 -44.24
N PRO A 24 -22.09 -48.07 -44.43
CA PRO A 24 -21.20 -48.69 -43.47
C PRO A 24 -19.98 -47.79 -43.16
N GLY A 25 -19.73 -47.54 -41.88
CA GLY A 25 -18.66 -46.67 -41.39
C GLY A 25 -19.06 -45.23 -41.05
N GLN A 26 -20.33 -44.83 -41.23
CA GLN A 26 -20.79 -43.51 -40.85
C GLN A 26 -20.87 -43.35 -39.31
N ILE A 27 -20.10 -42.42 -38.75
CA ILE A 27 -20.22 -42.00 -37.34
C ILE A 27 -21.48 -41.14 -37.21
N LEU A 28 -22.43 -41.57 -36.39
CA LEU A 28 -23.68 -40.84 -36.12
C LEU A 28 -23.58 -40.03 -34.83
N THR A 29 -24.16 -38.83 -34.85
CA THR A 29 -24.41 -38.07 -33.61
C THR A 29 -25.49 -38.75 -32.76
N ALA A 30 -25.47 -38.53 -31.44
CA ALA A 30 -26.47 -39.11 -30.54
C ALA A 30 -27.93 -38.78 -30.94
N ALA A 31 -28.16 -37.58 -31.50
CA ALA A 31 -29.47 -37.18 -32.01
C ALA A 31 -29.91 -38.01 -33.22
N GLN A 32 -29.00 -38.31 -34.16
CA GLN A 32 -29.30 -39.14 -35.34
C GLN A 32 -29.57 -40.60 -34.95
N LEU A 33 -28.81 -41.14 -33.99
CA LEU A 33 -29.02 -42.49 -33.46
C LEU A 33 -30.39 -42.61 -32.75
N ASN A 34 -30.71 -41.65 -31.87
CA ASN A 34 -31.99 -41.61 -31.16
C ASN A 34 -33.18 -41.45 -32.11
N SER A 35 -33.06 -40.62 -33.15
CA SER A 35 -34.11 -40.45 -34.16
C SER A 35 -34.36 -41.73 -34.98
N ALA A 36 -33.30 -42.47 -35.34
CA ALA A 36 -33.40 -43.75 -36.03
C ALA A 36 -34.04 -44.86 -35.18
N LEU A 37 -33.71 -44.92 -33.88
CA LEU A 37 -34.31 -45.86 -32.93
C LEU A 37 -35.79 -45.53 -32.64
N ALA A 38 -36.11 -44.26 -32.42
CA ALA A 38 -37.50 -43.81 -32.18
C ALA A 38 -38.43 -44.14 -33.37
N ALA A 39 -37.93 -44.05 -34.61
CA ALA A 39 -38.68 -44.40 -35.82
C ALA A 39 -38.88 -45.92 -36.02
N LYS A 40 -38.21 -46.78 -35.24
CA LYS A 40 -38.27 -48.24 -35.38
C LYS A 40 -38.86 -48.96 -34.15
N LEU A 41 -38.96 -48.30 -32.99
CA LEU A 41 -39.36 -48.93 -31.74
C LEU A 41 -40.54 -48.23 -31.03
N SER A 42 -41.62 -47.93 -31.77
CA SER A 42 -42.89 -47.52 -31.16
C SER A 42 -43.63 -48.73 -30.57
N LEU A 43 -43.28 -49.11 -29.33
CA LEU A 43 -44.01 -50.13 -28.56
C LEU A 43 -45.30 -49.58 -27.94
N THR A 44 -46.19 -49.03 -28.77
CA THR A 44 -47.52 -48.61 -28.33
C THR A 44 -48.37 -49.85 -28.08
N GLY A 45 -48.45 -50.30 -26.82
CA GLY A 45 -49.22 -51.48 -26.41
C GLY A 45 -48.48 -52.83 -26.50
N GLY A 46 -47.15 -52.84 -26.65
CA GLY A 46 -46.35 -54.07 -26.70
C GLY A 46 -45.83 -54.51 -25.33
N THR A 47 -46.01 -55.79 -24.99
CA THR A 47 -45.43 -56.39 -23.77
C THR A 47 -44.02 -56.90 -24.03
N LEU A 48 -43.03 -56.38 -23.32
CA LEU A 48 -41.65 -56.89 -23.34
C LEU A 48 -41.51 -58.11 -22.42
N THR A 49 -41.42 -59.30 -23.01
CA THR A 49 -41.16 -60.57 -22.29
C THR A 49 -39.68 -60.97 -22.39
N GLY A 50 -38.85 -60.38 -21.53
CA GLY A 50 -37.42 -60.72 -21.41
C GLY A 50 -36.62 -59.66 -20.65
N PRO A 51 -35.39 -59.97 -20.21
CA PRO A 51 -34.53 -58.98 -19.54
C PRO A 51 -34.07 -57.89 -20.52
N LEU A 52 -34.37 -56.63 -20.19
CA LEU A 52 -33.93 -55.46 -20.95
C LEU A 52 -32.72 -54.83 -20.27
N THR A 53 -31.56 -54.86 -20.92
CA THR A 53 -30.35 -54.16 -20.45
C THR A 53 -30.21 -52.84 -21.20
N ALA A 54 -30.50 -51.72 -20.53
CA ALA A 54 -30.37 -50.37 -21.09
C ALA A 54 -29.67 -49.45 -20.07
N GLN A 55 -28.75 -48.58 -20.54
CA GLN A 55 -28.05 -47.62 -19.67
C GLN A 55 -28.98 -46.52 -19.13
N SER A 56 -30.03 -46.16 -19.88
CA SER A 56 -31.09 -45.26 -19.45
C SER A 56 -32.42 -45.67 -20.09
N LEU A 57 -33.51 -45.58 -19.32
CA LEU A 57 -34.87 -45.85 -19.78
C LEU A 57 -35.78 -44.71 -19.31
N SER A 58 -36.30 -43.93 -20.26
CA SER A 58 -37.33 -42.93 -19.99
C SER A 58 -38.69 -43.50 -20.40
N LEU A 59 -39.60 -43.59 -19.43
CA LEU A 59 -40.97 -44.07 -19.62
C LEU A 59 -41.92 -42.88 -19.52
N ILE A 60 -42.74 -42.69 -20.55
CA ILE A 60 -43.80 -41.67 -20.59
C ILE A 60 -45.14 -42.39 -20.62
N GLY A 61 -45.82 -42.44 -19.48
CA GLY A 61 -47.10 -43.14 -19.28
C GLY A 61 -47.07 -44.15 -18.13
N ALA A 62 -48.22 -44.72 -17.81
CA ALA A 62 -48.35 -45.75 -16.78
C ALA A 62 -47.84 -47.11 -17.31
N ALA A 63 -46.84 -47.68 -16.64
CA ALA A 63 -46.25 -48.97 -16.99
C ALA A 63 -46.50 -50.01 -15.89
N THR A 64 -47.21 -51.09 -16.22
CA THR A 64 -47.45 -52.22 -15.32
C THR A 64 -46.36 -53.27 -15.55
N LEU A 65 -45.31 -53.28 -14.72
CA LEU A 65 -44.16 -54.17 -14.86
C LEU A 65 -44.12 -55.18 -13.69
N PRO A 66 -44.19 -56.51 -13.94
CA PRO A 66 -44.23 -57.52 -12.88
C PRO A 66 -42.89 -57.68 -12.14
N SER A 67 -41.77 -57.34 -12.78
CA SER A 67 -40.47 -57.15 -12.14
C SER A 67 -39.53 -56.32 -13.03
N VAL A 68 -38.66 -55.52 -12.42
CA VAL A 68 -37.60 -54.77 -13.10
C VAL A 68 -36.32 -54.90 -12.27
N ALA A 69 -35.25 -55.39 -12.87
CA ALA A 69 -33.91 -55.34 -12.31
C ALA A 69 -33.07 -54.36 -13.12
N ILE A 70 -32.72 -53.20 -12.54
CA ILE A 70 -31.81 -52.23 -13.18
C ILE A 70 -30.49 -52.23 -12.43
N THR A 71 -29.43 -52.68 -13.10
CA THR A 71 -28.07 -52.61 -12.59
C THR A 71 -27.37 -51.40 -13.22
N GLY A 72 -27.34 -50.27 -12.50
CA GLY A 72 -26.51 -49.10 -12.86
C GLY A 72 -27.15 -48.01 -13.74
N GLY A 73 -28.47 -47.96 -13.88
CA GLY A 73 -29.19 -46.93 -14.65
C GLY A 73 -30.14 -46.06 -13.81
N THR A 74 -30.48 -44.87 -14.31
CA THR A 74 -31.43 -43.93 -13.67
C THR A 74 -32.80 -44.02 -14.36
N ILE A 75 -33.89 -44.03 -13.57
CA ILE A 75 -35.27 -43.89 -14.08
C ILE A 75 -35.75 -42.47 -13.84
N THR A 76 -36.35 -41.84 -14.85
CA THR A 76 -37.08 -40.57 -14.74
C THR A 76 -38.44 -40.68 -15.43
N GLY A 77 -39.47 -40.06 -14.85
CA GLY A 77 -40.81 -39.93 -15.45
C GLY A 77 -41.97 -40.72 -14.81
N LEU A 78 -41.75 -41.55 -13.78
CA LEU A 78 -42.86 -42.28 -13.15
C LEU A 78 -43.72 -41.39 -12.22
N SER A 79 -44.90 -41.02 -12.70
CA SER A 79 -45.99 -40.48 -11.88
C SER A 79 -46.84 -41.64 -11.33
N ALA A 80 -46.65 -41.95 -10.03
CA ALA A 80 -47.35 -42.96 -9.23
C ALA A 80 -47.15 -44.44 -9.63
N LEU A 81 -46.62 -45.23 -8.69
CA LEU A 81 -46.63 -46.69 -8.76
C LEU A 81 -47.96 -47.21 -8.20
N THR A 82 -48.91 -47.56 -9.06
CA THR A 82 -50.14 -48.23 -8.61
C THR A 82 -49.83 -49.71 -8.40
N ALA A 83 -49.64 -50.13 -7.15
CA ALA A 83 -49.42 -51.53 -6.83
C ALA A 83 -50.65 -52.37 -7.27
N PRO A 84 -50.48 -53.50 -7.99
CA PRO A 84 -51.60 -54.33 -8.37
C PRO A 84 -52.25 -54.93 -7.11
N THR A 85 -53.57 -54.78 -7.01
CA THR A 85 -54.36 -55.49 -5.99
C THR A 85 -54.23 -56.99 -6.21
N GLN A 86 -53.46 -57.66 -5.36
CA GLN A 86 -53.26 -59.11 -5.43
C GLN A 86 -54.61 -59.84 -5.20
N PRO A 87 -54.98 -60.80 -6.05
CA PRO A 87 -56.16 -61.63 -5.80
C PRO A 87 -55.98 -62.42 -4.50
N ALA A 88 -56.96 -62.35 -3.59
CA ALA A 88 -56.95 -63.10 -2.35
C ALA A 88 -57.07 -64.62 -2.64
N GLY A 89 -55.98 -65.37 -2.51
CA GLY A 89 -56.00 -66.80 -2.87
C GLY A 89 -54.74 -67.64 -2.65
N ASP A 90 -53.64 -67.10 -2.14
CA ASP A 90 -52.45 -67.90 -1.81
C ASP A 90 -52.03 -67.70 -0.35
N SER A 91 -52.12 -68.79 0.43
CA SER A 91 -51.81 -68.84 1.85
C SER A 91 -50.40 -69.39 2.12
N SER A 92 -49.42 -69.02 1.30
CA SER A 92 -48.00 -69.32 1.54
C SER A 92 -47.29 -68.14 2.21
N SER A 93 -46.82 -68.38 3.43
CA SER A 93 -46.14 -67.39 4.27
C SER A 93 -44.73 -67.10 3.76
N ASN A 94 -44.60 -66.24 2.75
CA ASN A 94 -43.34 -65.59 2.40
C ASN A 94 -43.44 -64.09 2.67
N ALA A 95 -42.71 -63.64 3.69
CA ALA A 95 -42.56 -62.24 4.01
C ALA A 95 -41.66 -61.52 2.97
N ALA A 96 -42.19 -61.34 1.75
CA ALA A 96 -41.63 -60.44 0.75
C ALA A 96 -41.98 -58.95 1.03
N THR A 97 -42.36 -58.66 2.27
CA THR A 97 -42.75 -57.33 2.73
C THR A 97 -41.52 -56.42 2.81
N THR A 98 -41.50 -55.35 2.01
CA THR A 98 -40.68 -54.13 2.23
C THR A 98 -39.15 -54.20 2.16
N GLN A 99 -38.52 -55.35 1.92
CA GLN A 99 -37.05 -55.49 2.04
C GLN A 99 -36.22 -55.22 0.74
N PHE A 100 -36.62 -54.29 -0.12
CA PHE A 100 -35.86 -54.02 -1.37
C PHE A 100 -35.61 -52.55 -1.74
N VAL A 101 -35.84 -51.60 -0.83
CA VAL A 101 -35.56 -50.16 -1.10
C VAL A 101 -34.88 -49.41 0.06
N SER A 102 -34.77 -49.98 1.27
CA SER A 102 -34.22 -49.25 2.41
C SER A 102 -32.68 -49.13 2.37
N SER A 103 -31.92 -50.22 2.40
CA SER A 103 -30.46 -50.17 2.64
C SER A 103 -29.65 -49.39 1.58
N GLY A 104 -29.94 -49.59 0.30
CA GLY A 104 -29.22 -48.92 -0.79
C GLY A 104 -29.58 -47.45 -1.01
N LEU A 105 -30.79 -47.04 -0.60
CA LEU A 105 -31.28 -45.66 -0.74
C LEU A 105 -30.99 -44.84 0.53
N LEU A 106 -30.97 -45.48 1.71
CA LEU A 106 -30.47 -44.88 2.95
C LEU A 106 -28.99 -44.47 2.83
N ASN A 107 -28.14 -45.27 2.19
CA ASN A 107 -26.73 -44.89 1.99
C ASN A 107 -26.51 -43.87 0.84
N ARG A 108 -27.58 -43.42 0.17
CA ARG A 108 -27.53 -42.45 -0.94
C ARG A 108 -28.25 -41.13 -0.64
N LEU A 109 -29.10 -41.12 0.39
CA LEU A 109 -29.69 -39.91 1.00
C LEU A 109 -28.72 -39.14 1.90
N THR A 110 -27.49 -39.60 2.04
CA THR A 110 -26.36 -38.87 2.62
C THR A 110 -25.96 -37.63 1.79
N HIS A 111 -26.44 -37.50 0.55
CA HIS A 111 -26.18 -36.36 -0.34
C HIS A 111 -27.49 -35.76 -0.89
N VAL A 112 -27.52 -34.43 -1.03
CA VAL A 112 -28.54 -33.68 -1.78
C VAL A 112 -27.89 -32.71 -2.75
N SER A 113 -28.46 -32.62 -3.96
CA SER A 113 -27.85 -31.88 -5.07
C SER A 113 -27.80 -30.36 -4.89
N ASN A 114 -28.72 -29.76 -4.12
CA ASN A 114 -28.77 -28.32 -3.89
C ASN A 114 -29.57 -27.93 -2.63
N GLN A 115 -29.62 -26.61 -2.37
CA GLN A 115 -30.34 -26.01 -1.23
C GLN A 115 -31.84 -26.33 -1.20
N ALA A 116 -32.51 -26.31 -2.37
CA ALA A 116 -33.94 -26.63 -2.44
C ALA A 116 -34.21 -28.10 -2.10
N ALA A 117 -33.33 -29.02 -2.52
CA ALA A 117 -33.39 -30.42 -2.13
C ALA A 117 -33.19 -30.60 -0.62
N LEU A 118 -32.20 -29.92 -0.01
CA LEU A 118 -31.97 -29.93 1.44
C LEU A 118 -33.18 -29.44 2.26
N GLN A 119 -33.76 -28.30 1.85
CA GLN A 119 -34.98 -27.74 2.46
C GLN A 119 -36.20 -28.67 2.30
N SER A 120 -36.28 -29.42 1.21
CA SER A 120 -37.43 -30.31 0.94
C SER A 120 -37.52 -31.53 1.86
N ILE A 121 -36.47 -31.86 2.63
CA ILE A 121 -36.46 -33.04 3.49
C ILE A 121 -37.47 -32.85 4.64
N THR A 122 -38.30 -33.87 4.85
CA THR A 122 -39.35 -33.89 5.89
C THR A 122 -38.92 -34.68 7.11
N THR A 123 -39.50 -34.37 8.27
CA THR A 123 -39.22 -35.01 9.57
C THR A 123 -39.41 -36.52 9.57
N THR A 124 -40.26 -37.07 8.70
CA THR A 124 -40.44 -38.52 8.50
C THR A 124 -39.19 -39.23 7.97
N VAL A 125 -38.34 -38.53 7.20
CA VAL A 125 -37.07 -39.07 6.67
C VAL A 125 -35.95 -38.96 7.72
N LEU A 126 -36.03 -37.96 8.59
CA LEU A 126 -34.96 -37.55 9.51
C LEU A 126 -34.72 -38.53 10.67
N GLY A 127 -35.66 -39.43 10.95
CA GLY A 127 -35.46 -40.51 11.92
C GLY A 127 -34.31 -41.48 11.58
N ALA A 128 -33.77 -41.42 10.36
CA ALA A 128 -32.66 -42.25 9.90
C ALA A 128 -31.32 -41.49 9.69
N PHE A 129 -31.29 -40.15 9.82
CA PHE A 129 -30.12 -39.34 9.46
C PHE A 129 -29.76 -38.31 10.53
N THR A 130 -28.51 -38.36 11.00
CA THR A 130 -27.93 -37.32 11.84
C THR A 130 -27.20 -36.24 11.05
N ALA A 131 -26.69 -36.57 9.86
CA ALA A 131 -25.96 -35.66 8.99
C ALA A 131 -26.27 -35.88 7.51
N ILE A 132 -26.06 -34.84 6.69
CA ILE A 132 -26.24 -34.85 5.24
C ILE A 132 -25.28 -33.88 4.55
N HIS A 133 -24.75 -34.28 3.39
CA HIS A 133 -23.94 -33.44 2.52
C HIS A 133 -24.81 -32.73 1.48
N ARG A 134 -24.55 -31.45 1.24
CA ARG A 134 -25.13 -30.68 0.14
C ARG A 134 -24.06 -30.53 -0.95
N ASP A 135 -24.30 -31.00 -2.17
CA ASP A 135 -23.32 -31.02 -3.28
C ASP A 135 -23.08 -29.63 -3.91
N GLY A 136 -23.87 -28.61 -3.56
CA GLY A 136 -23.82 -27.25 -4.10
C GLY A 136 -24.98 -26.38 -3.59
N TYR A 137 -24.98 -25.07 -3.82
CA TYR A 137 -26.06 -24.19 -3.33
C TYR A 137 -27.27 -24.19 -4.28
N THR A 138 -27.05 -23.86 -5.55
CA THR A 138 -28.06 -23.82 -6.61
C THR A 138 -28.05 -25.12 -7.41
N ALA A 139 -26.86 -25.65 -7.69
CA ALA A 139 -26.66 -26.90 -8.43
C ALA A 139 -25.42 -27.64 -7.94
N ALA A 140 -25.43 -28.97 -8.02
CA ALA A 140 -24.29 -29.80 -7.60
C ALA A 140 -23.01 -29.40 -8.35
N GLY A 141 -21.93 -29.17 -7.60
CA GLY A 141 -20.64 -28.75 -8.14
C GLY A 141 -20.45 -27.23 -8.34
N ASP A 142 -21.40 -26.39 -7.91
CA ASP A 142 -21.26 -24.92 -7.98
C ASP A 142 -20.37 -24.30 -6.89
N GLY A 143 -19.65 -25.12 -6.11
CA GLY A 143 -18.80 -24.68 -5.01
C GLY A 143 -19.54 -24.43 -3.70
N GLY A 144 -20.87 -24.36 -3.69
CA GLY A 144 -21.71 -24.17 -2.49
C GLY A 144 -21.87 -25.41 -1.61
N GLN A 145 -20.93 -26.36 -1.69
CA GLN A 145 -21.00 -27.65 -1.02
C GLN A 145 -20.72 -27.55 0.49
N MET A 146 -21.47 -28.29 1.31
CA MET A 146 -21.39 -28.19 2.77
C MET A 146 -22.03 -29.39 3.49
N ASP A 147 -21.45 -29.83 4.60
CA ASP A 147 -22.03 -30.81 5.51
C ASP A 147 -23.00 -30.15 6.51
N TYR A 148 -24.10 -30.82 6.83
CA TYR A 148 -25.11 -30.37 7.79
C TYR A 148 -25.47 -31.47 8.79
N VAL A 149 -25.75 -31.07 10.02
CA VAL A 149 -26.24 -31.90 11.13
C VAL A 149 -27.69 -31.53 11.45
N TRP A 150 -28.53 -32.54 11.64
CA TRP A 150 -29.95 -32.35 11.94
C TRP A 150 -30.19 -31.82 13.36
N SER A 151 -31.12 -30.87 13.51
CA SER A 151 -31.71 -30.47 14.79
C SER A 151 -33.24 -30.41 14.67
N SER A 152 -33.94 -31.00 15.64
CA SER A 152 -35.39 -30.93 15.75
C SER A 152 -35.91 -29.55 16.16
N SER A 153 -35.04 -28.67 16.67
CA SER A 153 -35.38 -27.27 16.94
C SER A 153 -35.42 -26.47 15.64
N ALA A 154 -36.36 -25.53 15.53
CA ALA A 154 -36.35 -24.53 14.47
C ALA A 154 -35.02 -23.74 14.47
N CYS A 155 -34.61 -23.22 13.30
CA CYS A 155 -33.36 -22.48 13.18
C CYS A 155 -33.32 -21.29 14.15
N SER A 156 -32.21 -21.09 14.86
CA SER A 156 -32.08 -20.00 15.84
C SER A 156 -31.96 -18.63 15.17
N LEU A 157 -31.54 -18.59 13.90
CA LEU A 157 -31.44 -17.37 13.10
C LEU A 157 -32.77 -17.04 12.40
N ASN A 158 -33.02 -15.74 12.23
CA ASN A 158 -34.12 -15.18 11.45
C ASN A 158 -35.50 -15.77 11.79
N SER A 159 -35.82 -15.88 13.08
CA SER A 159 -37.11 -16.36 13.60
C SER A 159 -37.54 -17.73 13.07
N GLY A 160 -36.58 -18.66 12.90
CA GLY A 160 -36.83 -20.00 12.37
C GLY A 160 -36.53 -20.15 10.88
N ALA A 161 -36.32 -19.06 10.13
CA ALA A 161 -36.03 -19.12 8.69
C ALA A 161 -34.56 -19.48 8.36
N GLY A 162 -33.65 -19.43 9.35
CA GLY A 162 -32.22 -19.64 9.10
C GLY A 162 -31.61 -18.55 8.22
N ASP A 163 -30.39 -18.76 7.75
CA ASP A 163 -29.67 -17.87 6.82
C ASP A 163 -29.43 -18.51 5.43
N ASN A 164 -29.93 -19.73 5.23
CA ASN A 164 -29.73 -20.59 4.05
C ASN A 164 -28.30 -21.07 3.79
N GLY A 165 -27.33 -20.72 4.64
CA GLY A 165 -25.94 -21.17 4.55
C GLY A 165 -25.49 -21.94 5.79
N SER A 166 -25.44 -21.29 6.96
CA SER A 166 -25.11 -21.94 8.23
C SER A 166 -26.30 -22.65 8.88
N GLN A 167 -27.52 -22.17 8.61
CA GLN A 167 -28.77 -22.72 9.09
C GLN A 167 -29.79 -22.78 7.96
N VAL A 168 -30.23 -23.99 7.64
CA VAL A 168 -31.20 -24.26 6.57
C VAL A 168 -32.47 -24.87 7.16
N PRO A 169 -33.65 -24.22 7.04
CA PRO A 169 -34.90 -24.74 7.58
C PRO A 169 -35.34 -25.96 6.77
N ALA A 170 -35.85 -26.99 7.46
CA ALA A 170 -36.45 -28.17 6.81
C ALA A 170 -37.98 -28.00 6.68
N SER A 171 -38.53 -28.49 5.57
CA SER A 171 -39.97 -28.39 5.25
C SER A 171 -40.89 -29.03 6.31
N GLY A 172 -40.42 -30.04 7.03
CA GLY A 172 -41.14 -30.69 8.12
C GLY A 172 -41.05 -29.98 9.48
N GLY A 173 -40.38 -28.83 9.56
CA GLY A 173 -40.01 -28.15 10.81
C GLY A 173 -38.72 -28.71 11.43
N GLY A 174 -37.95 -27.85 12.08
CA GLY A 174 -36.59 -28.10 12.56
C GLY A 174 -35.54 -27.37 11.72
N CYS A 175 -34.25 -27.73 11.86
CA CYS A 175 -33.15 -27.03 11.20
C CYS A 175 -31.97 -27.95 10.87
N TRP A 176 -31.40 -27.77 9.68
CA TRP A 176 -30.09 -28.26 9.31
C TRP A 176 -29.03 -27.22 9.70
N ASN A 177 -28.19 -27.54 10.67
CA ASN A 177 -27.07 -26.70 11.09
C ASN A 177 -25.80 -27.16 10.38
N TRP A 178 -25.03 -26.26 9.77
CA TRP A 178 -23.80 -26.62 9.09
C TRP A 178 -22.75 -27.26 10.03
N SER A 179 -21.85 -28.04 9.46
CA SER A 179 -20.66 -28.59 10.11
C SER A 179 -19.43 -28.14 9.31
N PRO A 180 -19.05 -26.85 9.35
CA PRO A 180 -18.05 -26.30 8.45
C PRO A 180 -16.65 -26.81 8.78
N PRO A 181 -15.78 -26.99 7.79
CA PRO A 181 -14.40 -27.39 8.02
C PRO A 181 -13.62 -26.28 8.72
N ALA A 182 -12.73 -26.64 9.65
CA ALA A 182 -11.89 -25.69 10.41
C ALA A 182 -10.95 -24.85 9.53
N SER A 183 -10.71 -25.26 8.27
CA SER A 183 -9.98 -24.47 7.27
C SER A 183 -10.71 -23.20 6.84
N GLY A 184 -12.03 -23.13 7.03
CA GLY A 184 -12.88 -22.03 6.56
C GLY A 184 -13.72 -22.38 5.34
N VAL A 185 -14.55 -21.42 4.91
CA VAL A 185 -15.58 -21.58 3.86
C VAL A 185 -15.61 -20.39 2.91
N THR A 186 -16.09 -20.60 1.69
CA THR A 186 -16.31 -19.54 0.69
C THR A 186 -17.76 -19.04 0.72
N ALA A 187 -18.03 -17.87 0.13
CA ALA A 187 -19.39 -17.32 0.08
C ALA A 187 -20.34 -18.09 -0.87
N MET A 188 -19.82 -19.01 -1.69
CA MET A 188 -20.63 -19.93 -2.50
C MET A 188 -21.58 -20.77 -1.61
N VAL A 189 -21.17 -21.10 -0.38
CA VAL A 189 -22.00 -21.81 0.61
C VAL A 189 -23.29 -21.04 0.98
N PHE A 190 -23.30 -19.73 0.78
CA PHE A 190 -24.43 -18.82 1.05
C PHE A 190 -25.13 -18.36 -0.24
N GLY A 191 -24.83 -18.99 -1.38
CA GLY A 191 -25.48 -18.70 -2.65
C GLY A 191 -24.91 -17.50 -3.40
N ALA A 192 -23.67 -17.10 -3.10
CA ALA A 192 -22.94 -16.21 -3.99
C ALA A 192 -22.74 -16.88 -5.37
N ALA A 193 -22.72 -16.07 -6.43
CA ALA A 193 -22.43 -16.50 -7.79
C ALA A 193 -20.93 -16.42 -8.11
N GLY A 194 -20.18 -15.54 -7.45
CA GLY A 194 -18.71 -15.47 -7.55
C GLY A 194 -18.16 -15.18 -8.96
N ASN A 195 -18.98 -14.59 -9.84
CA ASN A 195 -18.69 -14.43 -11.28
C ASN A 195 -18.44 -12.98 -11.72
N GLY A 196 -18.19 -12.07 -10.77
CA GLY A 196 -17.96 -10.64 -10.99
C GLY A 196 -19.14 -9.86 -11.57
N THR A 197 -20.29 -10.50 -11.79
CA THR A 197 -21.39 -9.93 -12.59
C THR A 197 -22.68 -9.80 -11.78
N ALA A 198 -23.11 -10.87 -11.13
CA ALA A 198 -24.23 -10.87 -10.19
C ALA A 198 -23.81 -10.29 -8.83
N THR A 199 -24.72 -9.64 -8.12
CA THR A 199 -24.41 -9.02 -6.81
C THR A 199 -24.43 -10.07 -5.70
N ASP A 200 -23.27 -10.24 -5.06
CA ASP A 200 -23.02 -11.20 -3.98
C ASP A 200 -23.08 -10.59 -2.57
N THR A 201 -23.33 -9.28 -2.44
CA THR A 201 -23.34 -8.54 -1.16
C THR A 201 -24.02 -9.28 -0.02
N THR A 202 -25.26 -9.75 -0.21
CA THR A 202 -26.02 -10.42 0.86
C THR A 202 -25.42 -11.78 1.24
N ALA A 203 -25.01 -12.59 0.27
CA ALA A 203 -24.40 -13.89 0.51
C ALA A 203 -23.05 -13.73 1.23
N LEU A 204 -22.21 -12.80 0.77
CA LEU A 204 -20.91 -12.51 1.36
C LEU A 204 -21.03 -11.94 2.78
N GLN A 205 -21.99 -11.04 3.04
CA GLN A 205 -22.25 -10.55 4.40
C GLN A 205 -22.78 -11.64 5.33
N SER A 206 -23.68 -12.52 4.87
CA SER A 206 -24.10 -13.69 5.66
C SER A 206 -22.93 -14.62 5.95
N THR A 207 -22.01 -14.81 4.99
CA THR A 207 -20.79 -15.60 5.18
C THR A 207 -19.87 -14.98 6.23
N ILE A 208 -19.66 -13.66 6.21
CA ILE A 208 -18.90 -12.91 7.24
C ILE A 208 -19.50 -13.13 8.63
N ASN A 209 -20.82 -12.99 8.75
CA ASN A 209 -21.53 -13.13 10.03
C ASN A 209 -21.41 -14.56 10.59
N ALA A 210 -21.63 -15.57 9.74
CA ALA A 210 -21.59 -16.97 10.13
C ALA A 210 -20.17 -17.47 10.43
N THR A 211 -19.17 -17.09 9.62
CA THR A 211 -17.78 -17.48 9.84
C THR A 211 -17.21 -16.87 11.12
N ALA A 212 -17.51 -15.61 11.40
CA ALA A 212 -17.10 -14.95 12.65
C ALA A 212 -17.78 -15.57 13.88
N ALA A 213 -19.08 -15.92 13.79
CA ALA A 213 -19.79 -16.61 14.85
C ALA A 213 -19.23 -18.02 15.14
N ALA A 214 -18.87 -18.76 14.08
CA ALA A 214 -18.24 -20.08 14.19
C ALA A 214 -16.73 -20.05 14.49
N LYS A 215 -16.10 -18.86 14.48
CA LYS A 215 -14.65 -18.63 14.66
C LYS A 215 -13.79 -19.39 13.65
N ILE A 216 -14.26 -19.51 12.40
CA ILE A 216 -13.53 -20.11 11.28
C ILE A 216 -13.16 -19.02 10.24
N PRO A 217 -12.19 -19.29 9.35
CA PRO A 217 -11.86 -18.34 8.29
C PRO A 217 -12.97 -18.15 7.24
N LEU A 218 -13.10 -16.92 6.75
CA LEU A 218 -13.71 -16.65 5.44
C LEU A 218 -12.62 -16.82 4.37
N LEU A 219 -12.88 -17.68 3.39
CA LEU A 219 -11.98 -17.98 2.29
C LEU A 219 -12.43 -17.31 0.99
N PHE A 220 -11.49 -16.60 0.36
CA PHE A 220 -11.50 -16.31 -1.06
C PHE A 220 -10.56 -17.32 -1.73
N ASP A 221 -11.04 -17.98 -2.79
CA ASP A 221 -10.21 -18.85 -3.62
C ASP A 221 -9.64 -18.08 -4.82
N ALA A 222 -8.90 -18.77 -5.68
CA ALA A 222 -8.31 -18.19 -6.89
C ALA A 222 -9.25 -18.22 -8.12
N GLN A 223 -10.55 -18.49 -7.94
CA GLN A 223 -11.52 -18.71 -9.01
C GLN A 223 -12.68 -17.71 -8.98
N HIS A 224 -13.14 -17.32 -7.79
CA HIS A 224 -14.36 -16.53 -7.61
C HIS A 224 -14.09 -15.04 -7.35
N LEU A 225 -14.77 -14.18 -8.11
CA LEU A 225 -14.79 -12.74 -7.93
C LEU A 225 -16.20 -12.33 -7.44
N TYR A 226 -16.29 -11.89 -6.19
CA TYR A 226 -17.55 -11.55 -5.55
C TYR A 226 -17.87 -10.08 -5.76
N LYS A 227 -18.99 -9.78 -6.44
CA LYS A 227 -19.36 -8.39 -6.71
C LYS A 227 -20.23 -7.81 -5.60
N THR A 228 -19.88 -6.64 -5.09
CA THR A 228 -20.66 -5.94 -4.06
C THR A 228 -21.18 -4.59 -4.54
N THR A 229 -22.36 -4.21 -4.04
CA THR A 229 -23.01 -2.91 -4.32
C THR A 229 -23.26 -2.08 -3.05
N ALA A 230 -22.81 -2.57 -1.90
CA ALA A 230 -22.87 -1.90 -0.61
C ALA A 230 -21.68 -2.37 0.26
N PRO A 231 -21.31 -1.62 1.31
CA PRO A 231 -20.25 -1.99 2.23
C PRO A 231 -20.50 -3.36 2.90
N LEU A 232 -19.42 -4.11 3.12
CA LEU A 232 -19.40 -5.30 3.97
C LEU A 232 -18.88 -4.92 5.35
N THR A 233 -19.56 -5.34 6.42
CA THR A 233 -19.18 -5.01 7.80
C THR A 233 -18.73 -6.24 8.56
N VAL A 234 -17.55 -6.16 9.19
CA VAL A 234 -16.99 -7.20 10.07
C VAL A 234 -17.05 -6.69 11.51
N SER A 235 -18.06 -7.10 12.27
CA SER A 235 -18.30 -6.62 13.66
C SER A 235 -17.73 -7.54 14.76
N THR A 236 -17.41 -8.78 14.43
CA THR A 236 -16.84 -9.80 15.33
C THR A 236 -15.48 -10.25 14.78
N PRO A 237 -14.47 -10.55 15.63
CA PRO A 237 -13.14 -10.93 15.16
C PRO A 237 -13.17 -12.08 14.15
N LEU A 238 -12.55 -11.86 12.99
CA LEU A 238 -12.61 -12.74 11.83
C LEU A 238 -11.24 -12.84 11.15
N LYS A 239 -10.96 -14.01 10.59
CA LYS A 239 -9.84 -14.24 9.68
C LYS A 239 -10.38 -14.30 8.25
N ILE A 240 -10.02 -13.32 7.43
CA ILE A 240 -10.32 -13.26 6.00
C ILE A 240 -9.05 -13.61 5.23
N VAL A 241 -9.11 -14.63 4.39
CA VAL A 241 -7.96 -15.21 3.70
C VAL A 241 -8.26 -15.38 2.23
N GLY A 242 -7.48 -14.74 1.37
CA GLY A 242 -7.36 -15.10 -0.05
C GLY A 242 -6.13 -15.97 -0.33
N PRO A 243 -5.97 -16.45 -1.56
CA PRO A 243 -5.03 -17.52 -1.88
C PRO A 243 -3.55 -17.07 -1.88
N TYR A 244 -3.27 -15.82 -2.27
CA TYR A 244 -1.92 -15.24 -2.34
C TYR A 244 -1.97 -13.74 -2.65
N ARG A 245 -0.87 -13.00 -2.42
CA ARG A 245 -0.68 -11.64 -2.93
C ARG A 245 -0.70 -11.66 -4.45
N TYR A 246 -1.64 -10.95 -5.08
CA TYR A 246 -1.59 -10.73 -6.53
C TYR A 246 -0.47 -9.73 -6.82
N GLY A 247 0.72 -10.25 -7.13
CA GLY A 247 1.95 -9.46 -7.17
C GLY A 247 1.98 -8.44 -8.30
N VAL A 248 2.28 -7.19 -7.98
CA VAL A 248 2.53 -6.13 -8.98
C VAL A 248 3.85 -5.41 -8.71
N TRP A 249 4.93 -6.20 -8.69
CA TRP A 249 6.29 -5.73 -9.03
C TRP A 249 6.72 -6.20 -10.42
N GLN A 250 5.78 -6.67 -11.25
CA GLN A 250 6.01 -6.75 -12.68
C GLN A 250 6.10 -5.33 -13.26
N THR A 251 7.32 -4.79 -13.19
CA THR A 251 7.90 -3.70 -13.99
C THR A 251 6.91 -2.73 -14.63
N ALA A 252 6.96 -1.46 -14.22
CA ALA A 252 6.11 -0.35 -14.68
C ALA A 252 6.24 0.04 -16.17
N SER A 253 6.55 -0.90 -17.07
CA SER A 253 6.88 -0.69 -18.48
C SER A 253 5.84 -1.21 -19.48
N THR A 254 4.85 -2.01 -19.06
CA THR A 254 3.80 -2.52 -19.95
C THR A 254 2.39 -2.25 -19.42
N ASN A 255 1.63 -1.44 -20.18
CA ASN A 255 0.24 -0.98 -19.91
C ASN A 255 -0.84 -2.10 -19.87
N THR A 256 -0.50 -3.34 -19.51
CA THR A 256 -1.48 -4.40 -19.25
C THR A 256 -2.18 -4.14 -17.92
N GLN A 257 -3.32 -3.44 -18.00
CA GLN A 257 -4.10 -2.99 -16.87
C GLN A 257 -4.50 -4.14 -15.94
N SER A 258 -4.14 -4.02 -14.66
CA SER A 258 -4.46 -5.03 -13.64
C SER A 258 -5.92 -4.93 -13.21
N TYR A 259 -6.57 -6.08 -13.09
CA TYR A 259 -7.91 -6.24 -12.52
C TYR A 259 -7.91 -7.46 -11.59
N CYS A 260 -8.82 -7.48 -10.61
CA CYS A 260 -8.97 -8.64 -9.74
C CYS A 260 -9.63 -9.80 -10.49
N ALA A 261 -8.89 -10.89 -10.71
CA ALA A 261 -9.41 -12.13 -11.30
C ALA A 261 -10.28 -12.95 -10.33
N TRP A 262 -10.10 -12.70 -9.03
CA TRP A 262 -10.81 -13.30 -7.88
C TRP A 262 -10.82 -12.25 -6.75
N GLY A 263 -11.57 -12.45 -5.68
CA GLY A 263 -11.63 -11.50 -4.55
C GLY A 263 -12.91 -10.67 -4.53
N ILE A 264 -12.82 -9.35 -4.31
CA ILE A 264 -13.99 -8.45 -4.21
C ILE A 264 -13.97 -7.40 -5.33
N LEU A 265 -15.08 -7.30 -6.08
CA LEU A 265 -15.34 -6.22 -7.04
C LEU A 265 -16.46 -5.32 -6.51
N ALA A 266 -16.13 -4.14 -5.98
CA ALA A 266 -17.11 -3.25 -5.38
C ALA A 266 -17.52 -2.13 -6.35
N THR A 267 -18.77 -2.16 -6.84
CA THR A 267 -19.26 -1.21 -7.84
C THR A 267 -19.90 0.05 -7.24
N GLY A 268 -19.62 0.36 -5.98
CA GLY A 268 -20.08 1.56 -5.28
C GLY A 268 -18.92 2.50 -4.96
N ASN A 269 -19.15 3.81 -5.00
CA ASN A 269 -18.24 4.82 -4.45
C ASN A 269 -18.44 4.95 -2.94
N THR A 270 -18.22 3.84 -2.22
CA THR A 270 -18.42 3.70 -0.77
C THR A 270 -17.30 2.86 -0.18
N ASP A 271 -17.19 2.85 1.14
CA ASP A 271 -16.35 1.89 1.84
C ASP A 271 -16.70 0.45 1.41
N VAL A 272 -15.70 -0.39 1.14
CA VAL A 272 -15.92 -1.75 0.62
C VAL A 272 -15.94 -2.77 1.74
N LEU A 273 -14.91 -2.79 2.58
CA LEU A 273 -14.80 -3.67 3.74
C LEU A 273 -14.55 -2.82 4.99
N VAL A 274 -15.58 -2.71 5.83
CA VAL A 274 -15.56 -1.95 7.09
C VAL A 274 -15.29 -2.92 8.24
N LEU A 275 -14.09 -2.81 8.79
CA LEU A 275 -13.59 -3.56 9.92
C LEU A 275 -14.00 -2.80 11.19
N ASN A 276 -15.00 -3.32 11.89
CA ASN A 276 -15.56 -2.78 13.13
C ASN A 276 -15.17 -3.63 14.36
N ALA A 277 -14.82 -4.90 14.14
CA ALA A 277 -14.33 -5.79 15.18
C ALA A 277 -13.01 -5.28 15.74
N GLN A 278 -12.77 -5.48 17.04
CA GLN A 278 -11.58 -4.98 17.71
C GLN A 278 -10.29 -5.51 17.04
N THR A 279 -10.20 -6.83 16.83
CA THR A 279 -9.05 -7.53 16.25
C THR A 279 -9.46 -8.37 15.03
N GLY A 280 -8.49 -8.79 14.22
CA GLY A 280 -8.75 -9.71 13.10
C GLY A 280 -7.57 -9.89 12.15
N THR A 281 -7.80 -10.54 11.01
CA THR A 281 -6.80 -10.67 9.95
C THR A 281 -7.47 -10.55 8.59
N LEU A 282 -6.87 -9.75 7.70
CA LEU A 282 -7.21 -9.67 6.29
C LEU A 282 -5.95 -9.93 5.48
N THR A 283 -5.84 -11.10 4.87
CA THR A 283 -4.62 -11.51 4.17
C THR A 283 -4.87 -12.05 2.77
N GLY A 284 -4.05 -11.63 1.81
CA GLY A 284 -4.04 -12.20 0.46
C GLY A 284 -5.31 -11.97 -0.35
N VAL A 285 -6.12 -10.94 -0.04
CA VAL A 285 -7.36 -10.63 -0.76
C VAL A 285 -7.09 -9.60 -1.87
N CYS A 286 -7.67 -9.81 -3.06
CA CYS A 286 -7.73 -8.79 -4.11
C CYS A 286 -9.03 -7.98 -3.96
N ILE A 287 -8.94 -6.66 -3.91
CA ILE A 287 -10.08 -5.75 -3.76
C ILE A 287 -10.01 -4.67 -4.84
N GLN A 288 -11.07 -4.54 -5.63
CA GLN A 288 -11.19 -3.55 -6.68
C GLN A 288 -12.47 -2.71 -6.47
N PRO A 289 -12.37 -1.54 -5.82
CA PRO A 289 -13.42 -0.53 -5.86
C PRO A 289 -13.46 0.14 -7.24
N GLY A 290 -14.63 0.63 -7.65
CA GLY A 290 -14.74 1.51 -8.82
C GLY A 290 -16.05 1.37 -9.59
N THR A 291 -16.33 2.33 -10.45
CA THR A 291 -17.63 2.43 -11.14
C THR A 291 -17.80 1.46 -12.33
N ALA A 292 -16.74 0.78 -12.75
CA ALA A 292 -16.73 -0.03 -13.96
C ALA A 292 -17.10 -1.50 -13.73
N THR A 293 -17.91 -2.06 -14.62
CA THR A 293 -18.13 -3.51 -14.79
C THR A 293 -16.92 -4.20 -15.45
N ALA A 294 -15.71 -3.88 -14.99
CA ALA A 294 -14.44 -4.31 -15.56
C ALA A 294 -14.11 -5.77 -15.19
N THR A 295 -14.88 -6.71 -15.73
CA THR A 295 -14.58 -8.16 -15.71
C THR A 295 -13.55 -8.58 -16.77
N THR A 296 -13.05 -7.61 -17.57
CA THR A 296 -12.04 -7.85 -18.62
C THR A 296 -11.07 -6.67 -18.70
N ALA A 297 -9.82 -6.95 -19.08
CA ALA A 297 -8.72 -5.98 -19.21
C ALA A 297 -8.97 -4.80 -20.16
N ALA A 298 -10.01 -4.85 -21.00
CA ALA A 298 -10.32 -3.82 -21.98
C ALA A 298 -11.09 -2.62 -21.41
N ASN A 299 -11.73 -2.78 -20.24
CA ASN A 299 -12.47 -1.71 -19.58
C ASN A 299 -11.62 -1.14 -18.44
N ALA A 300 -11.02 0.02 -18.68
CA ALA A 300 -10.27 0.73 -17.65
C ALA A 300 -11.20 1.09 -16.48
N ALA A 301 -10.97 0.48 -15.31
CA ALA A 301 -11.59 0.90 -14.08
C ALA A 301 -11.09 2.32 -13.75
N THR A 302 -11.99 3.30 -13.82
CA THR A 302 -11.74 4.59 -13.18
C THR A 302 -11.71 4.36 -11.68
N SER A 303 -10.72 4.95 -11.01
CA SER A 303 -10.63 4.87 -9.56
C SER A 303 -11.91 5.37 -8.90
N ALA A 304 -12.30 4.74 -7.78
CA ALA A 304 -13.48 5.17 -7.04
C ALA A 304 -13.38 6.66 -6.67
N THR A 305 -14.52 7.33 -6.54
CA THR A 305 -14.56 8.77 -6.25
C THR A 305 -14.81 9.10 -4.78
N ALA A 306 -14.99 8.08 -3.93
CA ALA A 306 -15.15 8.20 -2.47
C ALA A 306 -15.01 6.82 -1.80
N GLY A 307 -14.73 6.82 -0.49
CA GLY A 307 -14.68 5.63 0.37
C GLY A 307 -13.33 4.90 0.37
N ALA A 308 -13.19 3.90 1.23
CA ALA A 308 -11.98 3.09 1.33
C ALA A 308 -12.18 1.63 0.92
N ALA A 309 -11.18 1.00 0.28
CA ALA A 309 -11.23 -0.42 -0.03
C ALA A 309 -11.19 -1.29 1.24
N VAL A 310 -10.38 -0.87 2.22
CA VAL A 310 -10.40 -1.40 3.59
C VAL A 310 -10.49 -0.23 4.55
N LYS A 311 -11.44 -0.27 5.47
CA LYS A 311 -11.62 0.77 6.48
C LYS A 311 -11.61 0.16 7.87
N LEU A 312 -10.75 0.65 8.76
CA LEU A 312 -10.89 0.40 10.19
C LEU A 312 -11.75 1.55 10.72
N ALA A 313 -12.93 1.22 11.25
CA ALA A 313 -13.87 2.20 11.82
C ALA A 313 -14.45 1.63 13.13
N PRO A 314 -14.05 2.15 14.31
CA PRO A 314 -14.60 1.69 15.57
C PRO A 314 -16.13 1.79 15.61
N VAL A 315 -16.79 0.85 16.28
CA VAL A 315 -18.26 0.80 16.39
C VAL A 315 -18.84 2.06 17.03
N ASP A 316 -18.09 2.71 17.93
CA ASP A 316 -18.48 3.95 18.61
C ASP A 316 -17.24 4.69 19.14
N ALA A 317 -17.47 5.92 19.64
CA ALA A 317 -16.49 6.83 20.22
C ALA A 317 -15.64 6.27 21.38
N SER A 318 -16.04 5.17 22.02
CA SER A 318 -15.33 4.58 23.17
C SER A 318 -14.41 3.42 22.82
N HIS A 319 -14.42 2.94 21.58
CA HIS A 319 -13.60 1.80 21.14
C HIS A 319 -12.42 2.23 20.28
N TYR A 320 -11.30 1.52 20.42
CA TYR A 320 -10.15 1.59 19.50
C TYR A 320 -9.98 0.25 18.78
N ILE A 321 -9.69 0.30 17.48
CA ILE A 321 -9.38 -0.89 16.68
C ILE A 321 -7.87 -1.12 16.70
N SER A 322 -7.46 -2.32 17.11
CA SER A 322 -6.07 -2.68 17.43
C SER A 322 -5.86 -4.18 17.16
N GLY A 323 -4.63 -4.62 16.88
CA GLY A 323 -4.35 -6.03 16.63
C GLY A 323 -5.00 -6.58 15.35
N TRP A 324 -5.39 -5.73 14.39
CA TRP A 324 -5.60 -6.20 13.02
C TRP A 324 -4.28 -6.42 12.31
N THR A 325 -4.18 -7.55 11.61
CA THR A 325 -3.13 -7.77 10.60
C THR A 325 -3.74 -7.67 9.21
N ILE A 326 -3.40 -6.63 8.46
CA ILE A 326 -3.83 -6.40 7.07
C ILE A 326 -2.60 -6.57 6.20
N ALA A 327 -2.45 -7.73 5.56
CA ALA A 327 -1.21 -8.06 4.87
C ALA A 327 -1.37 -8.77 3.52
N PHE A 328 -0.38 -8.62 2.63
CA PHE A 328 -0.34 -9.34 1.35
C PHE A 328 -1.56 -9.10 0.43
N ASN A 329 -2.39 -8.09 0.69
CA ASN A 329 -3.57 -7.80 -0.12
C ASN A 329 -3.17 -7.03 -1.39
N THR A 330 -4.03 -7.07 -2.41
CA THR A 330 -3.86 -6.29 -3.65
C THR A 330 -5.10 -5.42 -3.84
N ILE A 331 -4.93 -4.11 -3.79
CA ILE A 331 -6.00 -3.12 -3.86
C ILE A 331 -5.84 -2.32 -5.14
N LEU A 332 -6.83 -2.38 -6.03
CA LEU A 332 -6.74 -1.81 -7.37
C LEU A 332 -7.79 -0.70 -7.53
N HIS A 333 -7.36 0.47 -8.00
CA HIS A 333 -8.20 1.62 -8.30
C HIS A 333 -9.08 2.15 -7.13
N PRO A 334 -8.60 2.18 -5.86
CA PRO A 334 -9.39 2.70 -4.76
C PRO A 334 -9.52 4.24 -4.80
N TYR A 335 -10.41 4.79 -3.98
CA TYR A 335 -10.31 6.21 -3.60
C TYR A 335 -9.26 6.34 -2.50
N ASP A 336 -9.56 5.81 -1.31
CA ASP A 336 -8.56 5.47 -0.29
C ASP A 336 -8.30 3.95 -0.30
N GLY A 337 -7.04 3.51 -0.32
CA GLY A 337 -6.71 2.08 -0.32
C GLY A 337 -7.01 1.43 1.04
N ILE A 338 -6.29 1.86 2.08
CA ILE A 338 -6.55 1.48 3.48
C ILE A 338 -6.75 2.75 4.29
N ALA A 339 -7.96 2.95 4.84
CA ALA A 339 -8.26 4.05 5.75
C ALA A 339 -8.32 3.53 7.19
N ILE A 340 -7.54 4.14 8.08
CA ILE A 340 -7.56 3.89 9.53
C ILE A 340 -8.15 5.13 10.16
N ASP A 341 -9.47 5.11 10.26
CA ASP A 341 -10.24 6.11 10.97
C ASP A 341 -10.43 5.69 12.42
N GLY A 342 -10.82 6.66 13.22
CA GLY A 342 -11.26 6.48 14.60
C GLY A 342 -12.40 7.46 14.87
N THR A 343 -12.98 7.35 16.05
CA THR A 343 -14.31 7.87 16.31
C THR A 343 -14.30 9.20 17.07
N GLY A 344 -13.69 10.21 16.44
CA GLY A 344 -13.78 11.61 16.84
C GLY A 344 -13.18 11.96 18.22
N ALA A 345 -13.61 13.12 18.75
CA ALA A 345 -13.06 13.77 19.94
C ALA A 345 -13.52 13.13 21.28
N SER A 346 -13.29 11.83 21.42
CA SER A 346 -13.54 11.09 22.65
C SER A 346 -12.31 11.13 23.57
N SER A 347 -12.46 11.69 24.77
CA SER A 347 -11.40 11.74 25.80
C SER A 347 -11.00 10.37 26.35
N ASN A 348 -11.73 9.31 26.01
CA ASN A 348 -11.54 7.96 26.51
C ASN A 348 -10.95 7.01 25.45
N CYS A 349 -10.64 7.51 24.24
CA CYS A 349 -10.26 6.70 23.09
C CYS A 349 -8.73 6.59 22.90
N CYS A 350 -8.00 6.30 23.98
CA CYS A 350 -6.54 6.16 23.92
C CYS A 350 -6.10 4.84 24.56
N GLY A 351 -5.25 4.07 23.86
CA GLY A 351 -4.48 2.95 24.42
C GLY A 351 -3.37 3.38 25.41
N ALA A 352 -3.59 4.48 26.15
CA ALA A 352 -2.66 5.00 27.13
C ALA A 352 -2.60 4.06 28.35
N GLY A 353 -1.70 3.07 28.28
CA GLY A 353 -1.48 2.08 29.34
C GLY A 353 -2.15 0.72 29.14
N THR A 354 -2.76 0.46 27.97
CA THR A 354 -3.16 -0.90 27.59
C THR A 354 -2.15 -1.47 26.58
N ALA A 355 -1.77 -2.74 26.74
CA ALA A 355 -0.89 -3.45 25.81
C ALA A 355 -1.63 -3.87 24.52
N ALA A 356 -2.46 -2.97 23.98
CA ALA A 356 -3.17 -3.18 22.73
C ALA A 356 -2.19 -2.94 21.57
N ASP A 357 -1.63 -4.02 21.05
CA ASP A 357 -0.80 -4.00 19.84
C ASP A 357 -1.49 -3.17 18.76
N GLY A 358 -0.84 -2.11 18.25
CA GLY A 358 -1.40 -1.34 17.15
C GLY A 358 -1.54 -2.19 15.89
N ASN A 359 -2.29 -1.69 14.92
CA ASN A 359 -2.57 -2.48 13.71
C ASN A 359 -1.29 -2.68 12.89
N LEU A 360 -1.12 -3.87 12.32
CA LEU A 360 -0.02 -4.20 11.41
C LEU A 360 -0.53 -4.18 9.97
N ILE A 361 -0.02 -3.25 9.17
CA ILE A 361 -0.36 -3.09 7.76
C ILE A 361 0.90 -3.39 6.96
N ALA A 362 1.00 -4.58 6.37
CA ALA A 362 2.27 -5.07 5.85
C ALA A 362 2.20 -5.73 4.45
N ASN A 363 3.18 -5.52 3.59
CA ASN A 363 3.30 -6.25 2.31
C ASN A 363 2.07 -6.10 1.36
N ASN A 364 1.24 -5.08 1.53
CA ASN A 364 0.12 -4.84 0.63
C ASN A 364 0.61 -4.22 -0.70
N THR A 365 -0.20 -4.34 -1.75
CA THR A 365 0.01 -3.67 -3.05
C THR A 365 -1.19 -2.80 -3.32
N ILE A 366 -1.01 -1.49 -3.47
CA ILE A 366 -2.09 -0.54 -3.69
C ILE A 366 -1.80 0.21 -4.99
N VAL A 367 -2.70 0.13 -5.96
CA VAL A 367 -2.47 0.62 -7.32
C VAL A 367 -3.52 1.66 -7.68
N ASN A 368 -3.07 2.84 -8.12
CA ASN A 368 -3.88 3.98 -8.55
C ASN A 368 -4.96 4.43 -7.54
N PRO A 369 -4.58 4.77 -6.28
CA PRO A 369 -5.47 5.50 -5.39
C PRO A 369 -5.82 6.88 -5.97
N ALA A 370 -7.07 7.30 -5.80
CA ALA A 370 -7.51 8.64 -6.22
C ALA A 370 -7.22 9.72 -5.15
N ASP A 371 -7.18 9.33 -3.87
CA ASP A 371 -6.92 10.22 -2.73
C ASP A 371 -5.69 9.74 -1.94
N ALA A 372 -5.75 8.63 -1.20
CA ALA A 372 -4.59 8.07 -0.52
C ALA A 372 -4.41 6.56 -0.73
N GLY A 373 -3.16 6.08 -0.87
CA GLY A 373 -2.86 4.66 -0.81
C GLY A 373 -3.17 4.09 0.58
N ILE A 374 -2.58 4.69 1.61
CA ILE A 374 -2.92 4.45 3.02
C ILE A 374 -3.17 5.80 3.69
N ALA A 375 -4.25 5.92 4.44
CA ALA A 375 -4.58 7.09 5.25
C ALA A 375 -4.75 6.70 6.72
N ASN A 376 -4.01 7.33 7.63
CA ASN A 376 -4.14 7.16 9.08
C ASN A 376 -4.61 8.46 9.74
N GLY A 377 -5.73 8.37 10.46
CA GLY A 377 -6.20 9.43 11.35
C GLY A 377 -6.91 10.61 10.68
N ARG A 378 -7.32 10.50 9.41
CA ARG A 378 -8.00 11.59 8.68
C ARG A 378 -9.24 12.10 9.43
N ASN A 379 -9.96 11.21 10.13
CA ASN A 379 -11.11 11.55 10.96
C ASN A 379 -10.88 11.45 12.50
N THR A 380 -9.62 11.47 12.98
CA THR A 380 -9.28 11.40 14.42
C THR A 380 -8.57 12.63 14.95
N VAL A 381 -8.60 12.79 16.28
CA VAL A 381 -7.90 13.82 17.04
C VAL A 381 -7.27 13.19 18.28
N TYR A 382 -6.43 13.94 19.00
CA TYR A 382 -5.76 13.50 20.22
C TYR A 382 -4.79 12.31 20.07
N ALA A 383 -4.33 12.00 18.85
CA ALA A 383 -3.49 10.85 18.55
C ALA A 383 -4.16 9.49 18.88
N ASN A 384 -5.47 9.39 18.64
CA ASN A 384 -6.25 8.17 18.90
C ASN A 384 -5.87 7.00 17.97
N THR A 385 -5.05 7.22 16.93
CA THR A 385 -4.55 6.21 15.97
C THR A 385 -3.05 5.92 16.18
N THR A 386 -2.68 5.68 17.43
CA THR A 386 -1.30 5.41 17.88
C THR A 386 -0.90 3.94 17.81
N GLY A 387 0.40 3.69 17.66
CA GLY A 387 1.00 2.34 17.71
C GLY A 387 0.89 1.52 16.43
N ASN A 388 0.23 2.03 15.39
CA ASN A 388 0.13 1.36 14.09
C ASN A 388 1.52 1.20 13.44
N ASN A 389 1.75 0.06 12.78
CA ASN A 389 3.01 -0.27 12.12
C ASN A 389 2.75 -0.55 10.63
N TYR A 390 3.49 0.14 9.77
CA TYR A 390 3.42 0.02 8.32
C TYR A 390 4.73 -0.56 7.81
N TYR A 391 4.68 -1.70 7.12
CA TYR A 391 5.88 -2.43 6.69
C TYR A 391 5.78 -2.86 5.22
N ASP A 392 6.66 -2.36 4.36
CA ASP A 392 6.84 -2.81 2.97
C ASP A 392 5.54 -2.83 2.14
N ASN A 393 4.72 -1.79 2.26
CA ASN A 393 3.55 -1.60 1.42
C ASN A 393 3.94 -0.93 0.10
N ALA A 394 3.75 -1.63 -1.03
CA ALA A 394 3.98 -1.09 -2.36
C ALA A 394 2.78 -0.24 -2.79
N ILE A 395 2.98 1.07 -3.00
CA ILE A 395 1.90 2.00 -3.34
C ILE A 395 2.24 2.66 -4.68
N LEU A 396 1.61 2.20 -5.76
CA LEU A 396 1.90 2.63 -7.12
C LEU A 396 0.80 3.58 -7.59
N CYS A 397 1.11 4.87 -7.73
CA CYS A 397 0.19 5.89 -8.20
C CYS A 397 0.38 6.21 -9.70
N ILE A 398 0.77 5.22 -10.50
CA ILE A 398 1.08 5.40 -11.92
C ILE A 398 -0.11 4.98 -12.77
N ASN A 399 -0.72 5.93 -13.48
CA ASN A 399 -1.65 5.61 -14.56
C ASN A 399 -0.90 5.60 -15.92
N SER A 400 -1.55 5.07 -16.96
CA SER A 400 -0.93 4.81 -18.27
C SER A 400 -0.47 6.05 -19.05
N THR A 401 -0.80 7.26 -18.58
CA THR A 401 -0.48 8.54 -19.24
C THR A 401 -0.04 9.67 -18.30
N SER A 402 -0.21 9.55 -16.98
CA SER A 402 0.26 10.52 -15.98
C SER A 402 0.48 9.89 -14.60
N GLN A 403 1.17 10.62 -13.73
CA GLN A 403 1.05 10.41 -12.28
C GLN A 403 -0.41 10.59 -11.85
N ALA A 404 -0.89 9.79 -10.91
CA ALA A 404 -2.20 9.97 -10.29
C ALA A 404 -2.12 11.08 -9.23
N ASN A 405 -3.22 11.81 -9.05
CA ASN A 405 -3.31 12.93 -8.09
C ASN A 405 -3.28 12.49 -6.61
N GLY A 406 -3.18 11.19 -6.33
CA GLY A 406 -3.20 10.63 -4.99
C GLY A 406 -1.89 10.78 -4.21
N ILE A 407 -2.02 10.72 -2.90
CA ILE A 407 -0.96 10.61 -1.90
C ILE A 407 -0.63 9.12 -1.72
N GLY A 408 0.64 8.76 -1.55
CA GLY A 408 1.02 7.39 -1.21
C GLY A 408 0.61 7.01 0.21
N PHE A 409 1.22 7.68 1.20
CA PHE A 409 0.94 7.52 2.62
C PHE A 409 0.54 8.86 3.26
N LEU A 410 -0.67 8.93 3.81
CA LEU A 410 -1.21 10.09 4.51
C LEU A 410 -1.27 9.83 6.02
N LEU A 411 -0.68 10.72 6.82
CA LEU A 411 -0.79 10.73 8.27
C LEU A 411 -1.34 12.09 8.74
N ALA A 412 -2.57 12.08 9.25
CA ALA A 412 -3.26 13.27 9.73
C ALA A 412 -3.36 13.34 11.27
N ASP A 413 -3.28 12.22 11.97
CA ASP A 413 -3.27 12.13 13.44
C ASP A 413 -2.62 10.80 13.85
N GLY A 414 -2.14 10.67 15.09
CA GLY A 414 -1.55 9.45 15.64
C GLY A 414 -0.02 9.45 15.67
N ALA A 415 0.57 8.50 16.40
CA ALA A 415 2.01 8.24 16.37
C ALA A 415 2.29 6.82 15.86
N VAL A 416 3.04 6.70 14.77
CA VAL A 416 3.16 5.44 14.00
C VAL A 416 4.61 5.12 13.63
N ASN A 417 4.88 3.84 13.36
CA ASN A 417 6.14 3.39 12.74
C ASN A 417 5.89 3.08 11.26
N TYR A 418 6.76 3.58 10.38
CA TYR A 418 6.73 3.34 8.94
C TYR A 418 8.07 2.78 8.48
N GLU A 419 8.04 1.68 7.75
CA GLU A 419 9.20 1.05 7.12
C GLU A 419 8.85 0.70 5.67
N GLY A 420 9.51 1.38 4.73
CA GLY A 420 9.34 1.21 3.30
C GLY A 420 10.65 0.85 2.60
N THR A 421 11.42 -0.07 3.19
CA THR A 421 12.79 -0.41 2.75
C THR A 421 12.85 -1.08 1.38
N ASP A 422 11.99 -2.06 1.16
CA ASP A 422 11.89 -2.77 -0.11
C ASP A 422 10.78 -2.15 -0.98
N ASN A 423 9.80 -1.51 -0.35
CA ASN A 423 8.58 -1.01 -1.00
C ASN A 423 8.12 0.32 -0.39
N GLY A 424 7.83 1.31 -1.24
CA GLY A 424 7.19 2.57 -0.81
C GLY A 424 6.28 3.17 -1.89
N PRO A 425 5.83 4.42 -1.70
CA PRO A 425 5.11 5.20 -2.70
C PRO A 425 5.95 5.44 -3.96
N LEU A 426 5.39 5.13 -5.13
CA LEU A 426 6.02 5.33 -6.43
C LEU A 426 5.06 6.06 -7.37
N GLY A 427 5.51 7.17 -7.95
CA GLY A 427 4.77 7.94 -8.97
C GLY A 427 3.55 8.70 -8.42
N CYS A 428 3.46 8.90 -7.11
CA CYS A 428 2.34 9.60 -6.46
C CYS A 428 2.45 11.11 -6.62
N HIS A 429 1.34 11.84 -6.52
CA HIS A 429 1.42 13.30 -6.48
C HIS A 429 2.25 13.74 -5.27
N ILE A 430 1.97 13.13 -4.12
CA ILE A 430 2.81 13.22 -2.92
C ILE A 430 3.14 11.80 -2.45
N GLY A 431 4.41 11.51 -2.18
CA GLY A 431 4.82 10.19 -1.66
C GLY A 431 4.26 9.96 -0.26
N MET A 432 4.72 10.74 0.70
CA MET A 432 4.25 10.77 2.08
C MET A 432 3.78 12.18 2.47
N ALA A 433 2.65 12.30 3.17
CA ALA A 433 2.11 13.58 3.63
C ALA A 433 1.78 13.53 5.14
N LEU A 434 2.37 14.46 5.91
CA LEU A 434 2.08 14.69 7.33
C LEU A 434 1.29 16.00 7.45
N ILE A 435 -0.04 15.91 7.42
CA ILE A 435 -0.93 17.08 7.31
C ILE A 435 -2.00 17.13 8.40
N PRO A 436 -1.62 17.18 9.69
CA PRO A 436 -2.60 17.30 10.77
C PRO A 436 -3.32 18.65 10.71
N GLY A 437 -4.65 18.59 10.86
CA GLY A 437 -5.54 19.73 10.97
C GLY A 437 -6.22 19.80 12.34
N SER A 438 -7.52 20.09 12.33
CA SER A 438 -8.38 19.97 13.51
C SER A 438 -9.74 19.42 13.11
N ILE A 439 -10.40 18.69 14.01
CA ILE A 439 -11.75 18.16 13.81
C ILE A 439 -12.62 18.62 14.96
N SER A 440 -13.76 19.25 14.65
CA SER A 440 -14.68 19.80 15.66
C SER A 440 -13.99 20.74 16.67
N GLY A 441 -12.98 21.48 16.22
CA GLY A 441 -12.19 22.41 17.05
C GLY A 441 -11.13 21.74 17.93
N GLN A 442 -10.84 20.44 17.74
CA GLN A 442 -9.82 19.70 18.47
C GLN A 442 -8.64 19.36 17.56
N ASN A 443 -7.42 19.53 18.06
CA ASN A 443 -6.21 19.34 17.25
C ASN A 443 -5.96 17.87 16.92
N GLN A 444 -5.51 17.64 15.70
CA GLN A 444 -4.83 16.41 15.33
C GLN A 444 -3.34 16.54 15.67
N ASN A 445 -2.72 15.45 16.13
CA ASN A 445 -1.31 15.44 16.51
C ASN A 445 -0.62 14.24 15.86
N VAL A 446 0.46 14.51 15.12
CA VAL A 446 1.23 13.51 14.36
C VAL A 446 2.61 13.32 14.96
N GLY A 447 2.94 12.06 15.26
CA GLY A 447 4.30 11.59 15.49
C GLY A 447 4.66 10.47 14.51
N LEU A 448 5.93 10.34 14.16
CA LEU A 448 6.34 9.39 13.14
C LEU A 448 7.78 8.95 13.35
N ARG A 449 8.02 7.63 13.27
CA ARG A 449 9.34 7.10 12.96
C ARG A 449 9.28 6.42 11.60
N ALA A 450 10.01 6.95 10.63
CA ALA A 450 9.99 6.48 9.25
C ALA A 450 11.37 6.03 8.78
N HIS A 451 11.41 4.91 8.04
CA HIS A 451 12.61 4.31 7.45
C HIS A 451 12.31 3.87 6.00
N GLY A 452 13.29 3.90 5.11
CA GLY A 452 13.11 3.53 3.70
C GLY A 452 12.43 4.60 2.82
N VAL A 453 11.78 4.18 1.74
CA VAL A 453 11.22 5.06 0.70
C VAL A 453 9.95 5.77 1.17
N LEU A 454 10.03 7.09 1.34
CA LEU A 454 8.90 7.98 1.64
C LEU A 454 8.12 8.34 0.37
N GLY A 455 8.85 8.44 -0.75
CA GLY A 455 8.29 8.65 -2.08
C GLY A 455 9.37 8.60 -3.15
N ASP A 456 9.13 7.83 -4.21
CA ASP A 456 9.95 7.78 -5.41
C ASP A 456 9.17 8.35 -6.62
N GLN A 457 9.86 9.09 -7.49
CA GLN A 457 9.31 9.72 -8.69
C GLN A 457 8.01 10.51 -8.46
N SER A 458 7.89 11.20 -7.31
CA SER A 458 6.65 11.91 -6.96
C SER A 458 6.43 13.17 -7.79
N GLY A 459 5.17 13.49 -8.14
CA GLY A 459 4.79 14.57 -9.04
C GLY A 459 4.87 15.97 -8.47
N LEU A 460 4.72 16.11 -7.15
CA LEU A 460 4.87 17.36 -6.41
C LEU A 460 5.92 17.22 -5.30
N TYR A 461 5.74 16.31 -4.34
CA TYR A 461 6.68 16.12 -3.23
C TYR A 461 6.94 14.63 -2.94
N GLY A 462 8.18 14.25 -2.63
CA GLY A 462 8.46 12.92 -2.05
C GLY A 462 7.96 12.83 -0.60
N LEU A 463 8.13 13.90 0.16
CA LEU A 463 7.59 14.09 1.50
C LEU A 463 7.00 15.51 1.65
N GLU A 464 5.81 15.62 2.21
CA GLU A 464 5.19 16.84 2.70
C GLU A 464 5.01 16.81 4.22
N ILE A 465 5.35 17.90 4.90
CA ILE A 465 5.02 18.16 6.31
C ILE A 465 4.30 19.51 6.37
N ALA A 466 2.97 19.49 6.32
CA ALA A 466 2.15 20.71 6.25
C ALA A 466 0.95 20.62 7.21
N PRO A 467 1.16 20.73 8.53
CA PRO A 467 0.06 20.98 9.46
C PRO A 467 -0.73 22.21 9.00
N TYR A 468 -2.05 22.19 9.19
CA TYR A 468 -2.92 23.28 8.75
C TYR A 468 -3.94 23.68 9.80
N VAL A 469 -4.50 24.88 9.62
CA VAL A 469 -5.62 25.40 10.40
C VAL A 469 -6.86 25.35 9.50
N PRO A 470 -7.84 24.47 9.78
CA PRO A 470 -9.10 24.48 9.05
C PRO A 470 -9.80 25.84 9.13
N SER A 471 -10.50 26.23 8.06
CA SER A 471 -11.22 27.52 8.03
C SER A 471 -12.18 27.65 9.21
N GLY A 472 -11.96 28.67 10.05
CA GLY A 472 -12.74 28.94 11.26
C GLY A 472 -12.25 28.26 12.54
N ALA A 473 -11.22 27.41 12.50
CA ALA A 473 -10.56 26.90 13.69
C ALA A 473 -9.60 27.95 14.29
N SER A 474 -9.54 28.03 15.62
CA SER A 474 -8.57 28.89 16.34
C SER A 474 -7.22 28.22 16.57
N VAL A 475 -7.12 26.92 16.32
CA VAL A 475 -5.92 26.10 16.52
C VAL A 475 -5.82 25.09 15.38
N GLY A 476 -4.61 24.87 14.86
CA GLY A 476 -4.32 23.88 13.83
C GLY A 476 -3.66 22.63 14.39
N GLY A 477 -3.32 21.71 13.48
CA GLY A 477 -2.66 20.47 13.86
C GLY A 477 -1.21 20.66 14.32
N ALA A 478 -0.67 19.61 14.93
CA ALA A 478 0.71 19.57 15.40
C ALA A 478 1.48 18.38 14.82
N VAL A 479 2.74 18.61 14.44
CA VAL A 479 3.72 17.59 14.06
C VAL A 479 4.80 17.59 15.13
N GLN A 480 4.96 16.49 15.87
CA GLN A 480 5.85 16.40 17.03
C GLN A 480 6.56 15.04 17.09
N PHE A 481 7.86 15.05 17.41
CA PHE A 481 8.67 13.83 17.55
C PHE A 481 8.69 13.00 16.25
N VAL A 482 9.12 13.64 15.16
CA VAL A 482 9.24 13.00 13.85
C VAL A 482 10.70 12.69 13.55
N SER A 483 11.01 11.41 13.32
CA SER A 483 12.33 10.94 12.89
C SER A 483 12.24 10.23 11.54
N PHE A 484 13.06 10.65 10.59
CA PHE A 484 13.31 9.95 9.33
C PHE A 484 14.72 9.37 9.36
N ASP A 485 14.83 8.06 9.54
CA ASP A 485 16.10 7.34 9.66
C ASP A 485 16.36 6.57 8.35
N ALA A 486 17.53 6.77 7.71
CA ALA A 486 17.92 6.10 6.46
C ALA A 486 16.84 6.11 5.35
N ALA A 487 16.11 7.23 5.27
CA ALA A 487 14.93 7.37 4.41
C ALA A 487 15.27 7.96 3.03
N TRP A 488 14.45 7.67 2.02
CA TRP A 488 14.58 8.20 0.66
C TRP A 488 13.33 8.99 0.25
N ALA A 489 13.50 10.26 -0.12
CA ALA A 489 12.46 11.07 -0.78
C ALA A 489 12.92 11.59 -2.15
N ALA A 490 12.08 11.49 -3.16
CA ALA A 490 12.39 11.87 -4.54
C ALA A 490 11.18 12.42 -5.28
N SER A 491 11.44 13.47 -6.07
CA SER A 491 10.46 14.12 -6.93
C SER A 491 10.90 14.09 -8.39
N THR A 492 9.95 14.14 -9.32
CA THR A 492 10.23 14.29 -10.75
C THR A 492 10.83 15.66 -11.10
N SER A 493 11.20 15.85 -12.37
CA SER A 493 11.93 17.03 -12.87
C SER A 493 11.36 18.37 -12.36
N ASN A 494 12.23 19.17 -11.77
CA ASN A 494 11.93 20.51 -11.24
C ASN A 494 10.84 20.60 -10.17
N GLN A 495 10.92 19.75 -9.14
CA GLN A 495 10.07 19.84 -7.96
C GLN A 495 10.88 19.75 -6.66
N THR A 496 10.24 20.09 -5.54
CA THR A 496 10.82 19.93 -4.20
C THR A 496 10.71 18.47 -3.77
N ALA A 497 11.78 17.84 -3.31
CA ALA A 497 11.72 16.46 -2.83
C ALA A 497 11.11 16.38 -1.43
N ILE A 498 11.47 17.31 -0.54
CA ILE A 498 10.94 17.39 0.83
C ILE A 498 10.45 18.82 1.11
N TYR A 499 9.14 18.97 1.27
CA TYR A 499 8.51 20.23 1.63
C TYR A 499 8.05 20.19 3.10
N ALA A 500 8.36 21.23 3.86
CA ALA A 500 7.86 21.40 5.22
C ALA A 500 7.39 22.85 5.43
N SER A 501 6.20 23.05 5.99
CA SER A 501 5.60 24.36 6.21
C SER A 501 4.74 24.34 7.46
N CYS A 502 5.02 25.24 8.39
CA CYS A 502 4.48 25.21 9.75
C CYS A 502 3.72 26.51 10.06
N PRO A 503 2.56 26.74 9.39
CA PRO A 503 1.84 28.02 9.40
C PRO A 503 1.42 28.48 10.81
N ALA A 504 1.06 29.76 10.92
CA ALA A 504 0.61 30.32 12.19
C ALA A 504 -0.55 29.53 12.81
N ASN A 505 -0.55 29.41 14.15
CA ASN A 505 -1.47 28.60 14.95
C ASN A 505 -1.37 27.06 14.75
N THR A 506 -0.35 26.56 14.06
CA THR A 506 0.06 25.13 14.10
C THR A 506 1.25 24.93 15.05
N SER A 507 1.72 23.69 15.21
CA SER A 507 2.99 23.40 15.91
C SER A 507 3.84 22.39 15.14
N CYS A 508 5.11 22.72 14.92
CA CYS A 508 6.11 21.78 14.43
C CYS A 508 7.26 21.69 15.44
N ASN A 509 7.56 20.49 15.92
CA ASN A 509 8.58 20.31 16.96
C ASN A 509 9.31 18.96 16.89
N HIS A 510 10.59 18.96 17.25
CA HIS A 510 11.47 17.78 17.17
C HIS A 510 11.39 17.05 15.81
N ILE A 511 11.68 17.74 14.71
CA ILE A 511 11.77 17.13 13.37
C ILE A 511 13.24 16.78 13.09
N THR A 512 13.50 15.49 12.87
CA THR A 512 14.84 14.94 12.67
C THR A 512 14.93 14.15 11.38
N PHE A 513 15.90 14.50 10.54
CA PHE A 513 16.30 13.75 9.36
C PHE A 513 17.70 13.19 9.62
N ASN A 514 17.84 11.86 9.63
CA ASN A 514 19.09 11.17 9.94
C ASN A 514 19.42 10.16 8.83
N ASN A 515 20.60 10.30 8.21
CA ASN A 515 21.04 9.45 7.10
C ASN A 515 20.07 9.43 5.90
N ILE A 516 19.30 10.51 5.67
CA ILE A 516 18.35 10.53 4.55
C ILE A 516 19.06 10.75 3.20
N ILE A 517 18.43 10.30 2.12
CA ILE A 517 18.79 10.64 0.76
C ILE A 517 17.60 11.36 0.13
N ALA A 518 17.73 12.66 -0.14
CA ALA A 518 16.73 13.41 -0.89
C ALA A 518 17.29 13.83 -2.24
N HIS A 519 16.55 13.55 -3.32
CA HIS A 519 16.97 13.93 -4.66
C HIS A 519 15.94 14.69 -5.48
N GLY A 520 16.42 15.70 -6.20
CA GLY A 520 15.65 16.41 -7.23
C GLY A 520 15.86 15.80 -8.62
N GLY A 521 14.79 15.81 -9.43
CA GLY A 521 14.89 15.51 -10.86
C GLY A 521 15.63 16.59 -11.65
N SER A 522 15.91 16.31 -12.93
CA SER A 522 16.69 17.19 -13.80
C SER A 522 16.07 18.56 -14.07
N GLY A 523 16.93 19.57 -14.27
CA GLY A 523 16.51 20.94 -14.56
C GLY A 523 15.82 21.62 -13.37
N GLN A 524 16.30 21.37 -12.15
CA GLN A 524 15.71 21.90 -10.94
C GLN A 524 15.85 23.44 -10.85
N THR A 525 14.86 24.11 -10.27
CA THR A 525 14.82 25.56 -10.03
C THR A 525 14.18 25.91 -8.69
N VAL A 526 13.84 24.89 -7.89
CA VAL A 526 13.24 24.98 -6.56
C VAL A 526 14.09 24.13 -5.59
N PRO A 527 14.03 24.34 -4.26
CA PRO A 527 14.92 23.61 -3.38
C PRO A 527 14.64 22.10 -3.33
N ILE A 528 15.67 21.29 -3.11
CA ILE A 528 15.49 19.84 -2.90
C ILE A 528 14.75 19.61 -1.58
N MET A 529 15.19 20.30 -0.53
CA MET A 529 14.46 20.42 0.73
C MET A 529 14.11 21.88 0.98
N ASN A 530 12.83 22.17 1.22
CA ASN A 530 12.30 23.51 1.42
C ASN A 530 11.48 23.53 2.72
N VAL A 531 12.04 24.12 3.78
CA VAL A 531 11.38 24.36 5.06
C VAL A 531 10.97 25.83 5.11
N GLN A 532 9.68 26.12 5.22
CA GLN A 532 9.11 27.46 5.07
C GLN A 532 8.50 28.04 6.35
N GLN A 533 8.45 29.37 6.38
CA GLN A 533 8.08 30.15 7.56
C GLN A 533 6.61 29.98 7.91
N GLY A 534 6.37 29.69 9.18
CA GLY A 534 5.15 30.08 9.86
C GLY A 534 5.36 30.18 11.36
N GLN A 535 4.41 30.78 12.07
CA GLN A 535 4.57 31.04 13.50
C GLN A 535 4.51 29.76 14.37
N GLY A 536 4.29 28.58 13.78
CA GLY A 536 4.24 27.29 14.47
C GLY A 536 5.59 26.57 14.62
N GLY A 537 6.67 27.06 14.02
CA GLY A 537 8.00 26.44 14.04
C GLY A 537 8.56 26.18 12.63
N PRO A 538 9.37 25.11 12.42
CA PRO A 538 9.81 24.12 13.41
C PRO A 538 10.75 24.70 14.47
N ASN A 539 10.43 24.48 15.75
CA ASN A 539 11.27 24.98 16.85
C ASN A 539 12.58 24.18 16.97
N ASP A 540 12.49 22.85 16.92
CA ASP A 540 13.65 21.96 16.91
C ASP A 540 13.71 21.20 15.58
N PHE A 541 14.71 21.53 14.77
CA PHE A 541 14.96 20.94 13.45
C PHE A 541 16.39 20.39 13.39
N SER A 542 16.55 19.14 12.98
CA SER A 542 17.87 18.58 12.68
C SER A 542 17.90 17.81 11.36
N ILE A 543 19.01 17.97 10.64
CA ILE A 543 19.40 17.13 9.50
C ILE A 543 20.85 16.67 9.71
N VAL A 544 21.05 15.37 9.77
CA VAL A 544 22.29 14.73 10.22
C VAL A 544 22.68 13.59 9.27
N ASN A 545 23.98 13.46 8.94
CA ASN A 545 24.54 12.38 8.12
C ASN A 545 23.88 12.18 6.73
N SER A 546 23.14 13.18 6.24
CA SER A 546 22.22 13.05 5.12
C SER A 546 22.82 13.54 3.80
N THR A 547 22.27 13.10 2.67
CA THR A 547 22.67 13.53 1.32
C THR A 547 21.52 14.26 0.64
N LEU A 548 21.76 15.51 0.24
CA LEU A 548 20.84 16.34 -0.56
C LEU A 548 21.51 16.63 -1.91
N CYS A 549 20.95 16.13 -3.01
CA CYS A 549 21.59 16.21 -4.32
C CYS A 549 20.60 16.28 -5.50
N SER A 550 20.92 17.05 -6.53
CA SER A 550 20.16 17.09 -7.79
C SER A 550 20.70 16.07 -8.80
N THR A 551 19.83 15.63 -9.72
CA THR A 551 20.20 14.71 -10.83
C THR A 551 20.29 15.45 -12.16
N GLY A 552 21.50 15.57 -12.73
CA GLY A 552 21.74 16.20 -14.02
C GLY A 552 22.03 17.71 -13.95
N ALA A 553 22.04 18.38 -15.10
CA ALA A 553 22.36 19.80 -15.18
C ALA A 553 21.30 20.64 -14.46
N ALA A 554 21.79 21.52 -13.61
CA ALA A 554 21.03 22.32 -12.67
C ALA A 554 20.69 23.72 -13.22
N GLY A 555 19.59 24.29 -12.75
CA GLY A 555 19.12 25.62 -13.13
C GLY A 555 19.90 26.76 -12.46
N THR A 556 19.73 27.98 -12.97
CA THR A 556 20.29 29.18 -12.32
C THR A 556 19.43 29.59 -11.11
N GLY A 557 20.07 29.87 -9.97
CA GLY A 557 19.40 30.29 -8.73
C GLY A 557 19.05 29.16 -7.75
N GLU A 558 19.49 27.92 -7.99
CA GLU A 558 19.19 26.77 -7.13
C GLU A 558 19.72 26.89 -5.70
N VAL A 559 18.92 26.38 -4.74
CA VAL A 559 19.30 26.16 -3.34
C VAL A 559 19.07 24.68 -3.01
N ALA A 560 20.05 23.91 -2.56
CA ALA A 560 19.80 22.50 -2.22
C ALA A 560 18.93 22.36 -0.95
N LEU A 561 19.27 23.09 0.12
CA LEU A 561 18.52 23.16 1.37
C LEU A 561 18.10 24.60 1.67
N ASN A 562 16.80 24.88 1.64
CA ASN A 562 16.25 26.17 2.06
C ASN A 562 15.59 26.04 3.43
N LEU A 563 16.11 26.77 4.42
CA LEU A 563 15.58 26.89 5.77
C LEU A 563 15.11 28.32 6.00
N SER A 564 13.83 28.58 5.75
CA SER A 564 13.18 29.85 6.02
C SER A 564 12.28 29.67 7.24
N LEU A 565 12.72 30.16 8.41
CA LEU A 565 12.13 29.83 9.72
C LEU A 565 11.68 31.11 10.45
N ALA A 566 10.41 31.19 10.86
CA ALA A 566 9.95 32.32 11.69
C ALA A 566 10.24 32.12 13.18
N TYR A 567 10.27 30.86 13.62
CA TYR A 567 10.72 30.46 14.95
C TYR A 567 11.61 29.24 14.80
N ALA A 568 12.76 29.27 15.47
CA ALA A 568 13.71 28.17 15.50
C ALA A 568 14.53 28.28 16.79
N ALA A 569 14.23 27.43 17.77
CA ALA A 569 14.98 27.36 19.01
C ALA A 569 16.34 26.67 18.75
N HIS A 570 16.32 25.54 18.05
CA HIS A 570 17.51 24.75 17.73
C HIS A 570 17.48 24.24 16.29
N VAL A 571 18.47 24.67 15.48
CA VAL A 571 18.72 24.20 14.11
C VAL A 571 20.06 23.47 14.07
N LEU A 572 20.06 22.19 13.71
CA LEU A 572 21.28 21.41 13.54
C LEU A 572 21.41 20.87 12.11
N VAL A 573 22.45 21.30 11.40
CA VAL A 573 22.84 20.80 10.08
C VAL A 573 24.23 20.16 10.26
N ASN A 574 24.30 18.84 10.42
CA ASN A 574 25.52 18.14 10.84
C ASN A 574 25.94 16.98 9.92
N ASN A 575 27.21 16.92 9.51
CA ASN A 575 27.78 15.82 8.71
C ASN A 575 27.02 15.48 7.39
N ASN A 576 26.31 16.43 6.79
CA ASN A 576 25.55 16.19 5.56
C ASN A 576 26.40 16.45 4.32
N ARG A 577 26.12 15.77 3.20
CA ARG A 577 26.61 16.16 1.88
C ARG A 577 25.51 16.94 1.15
N ILE A 578 25.80 18.19 0.80
CA ILE A 578 24.83 19.13 0.22
C ILE A 578 25.44 19.72 -1.05
N GLY A 579 24.95 19.31 -2.23
CA GLY A 579 25.56 19.69 -3.50
C GLY A 579 24.95 18.97 -4.70
N SER A 580 25.80 18.57 -5.64
CA SER A 580 25.42 17.76 -6.81
C SER A 580 25.89 16.31 -6.68
N ASN A 581 25.47 15.43 -7.59
CA ASN A 581 25.92 14.04 -7.70
C ASN A 581 25.57 13.10 -6.53
N CYS A 582 24.31 12.63 -6.55
CA CYS A 582 23.85 11.44 -5.83
C CYS A 582 24.57 10.14 -6.25
N GLY A 583 25.35 10.15 -7.34
CA GLY A 583 26.04 8.98 -7.86
C GLY A 583 27.27 9.33 -8.70
N PRO A 584 28.14 8.34 -8.99
CA PRO A 584 29.37 8.56 -9.74
C PRO A 584 29.09 8.91 -11.21
N GLY A 585 29.40 10.13 -11.63
CA GLY A 585 29.48 10.53 -13.05
C GLY A 585 28.45 11.54 -13.57
N GLY A 586 27.62 12.14 -12.72
CA GLY A 586 26.75 13.25 -13.13
C GLY A 586 27.48 14.61 -13.25
N SER A 587 26.83 15.58 -13.89
CA SER A 587 27.31 16.96 -14.08
C SER A 587 26.82 17.91 -12.97
N THR A 588 27.67 18.86 -12.56
CA THR A 588 27.32 20.02 -11.72
C THR A 588 26.39 21.01 -12.47
N PRO A 589 25.76 22.06 -11.86
CA PRO A 589 25.98 22.61 -10.50
C PRO A 589 24.76 23.21 -9.73
N THR A 590 24.63 22.98 -8.40
CA THR A 590 23.77 23.81 -7.53
C THR A 590 24.41 25.18 -7.22
N GLN A 591 23.62 26.26 -7.12
CA GLN A 591 24.13 27.63 -6.88
C GLN A 591 24.17 28.06 -5.40
N VAL A 592 23.46 27.38 -4.52
CA VAL A 592 23.56 27.56 -3.07
C VAL A 592 23.40 26.19 -2.43
N GLY A 593 24.28 25.84 -1.49
CA GLY A 593 24.15 24.61 -0.71
C GLY A 593 23.01 24.76 0.30
N LEU A 594 23.19 25.70 1.23
CA LEU A 594 22.25 26.02 2.30
C LEU A 594 21.85 27.50 2.23
N ALA A 595 20.57 27.79 2.09
CA ALA A 595 20.00 29.12 2.37
C ALA A 595 19.31 29.09 3.73
N LEU A 596 19.62 30.06 4.60
CA LEU A 596 19.06 30.20 5.93
C LEU A 596 18.52 31.62 6.11
N SER A 597 17.23 31.74 6.39
CA SER A 597 16.56 33.01 6.69
C SER A 597 15.74 32.84 7.96
N ILE A 598 16.10 33.56 9.01
CA ILE A 598 15.43 33.46 10.31
C ILE A 598 14.78 34.79 10.64
N ALA A 599 13.50 34.74 11.05
CA ALA A 599 12.68 35.91 11.33
C ALA A 599 12.19 35.92 12.79
N HIS A 600 13.13 35.92 13.75
CA HIS A 600 12.89 35.58 15.16
C HIS A 600 12.28 36.72 16.00
N PRO A 601 11.01 36.67 16.45
CA PRO A 601 10.42 37.80 17.16
C PRO A 601 10.78 37.83 18.67
N THR A 602 11.09 36.69 19.30
CA THR A 602 11.39 36.60 20.75
C THR A 602 12.26 35.39 21.11
N GLY A 603 13.49 35.61 21.57
CA GLY A 603 14.39 34.57 22.12
C GLY A 603 15.71 34.41 21.35
N ASN A 604 16.64 33.61 21.89
CA ASN A 604 17.95 33.34 21.28
C ASN A 604 17.89 31.99 20.55
N GLY A 605 17.81 32.01 19.21
CA GLY A 605 17.94 30.79 18.40
C GLY A 605 19.39 30.27 18.39
N GLN A 606 19.55 28.95 18.43
CA GLN A 606 20.86 28.29 18.27
C GLN A 606 20.92 27.58 16.92
N ILE A 607 21.86 27.99 16.07
CA ILE A 607 22.09 27.38 14.76
C ILE A 607 23.48 26.75 14.75
N SER A 608 23.56 25.45 14.47
CA SER A 608 24.82 24.70 14.36
C SER A 608 24.94 24.07 12.98
N ILE A 609 25.89 24.54 12.18
CA ILE A 609 26.22 24.02 10.84
C ILE A 609 27.63 23.42 10.93
N ILE A 610 27.73 22.11 11.12
CA ILE A 610 28.97 21.42 11.53
C ILE A 610 29.30 20.25 10.58
N GLY A 611 30.55 20.13 10.17
CA GLY A 611 31.07 18.92 9.50
C GLY A 611 30.46 18.57 8.14
N ASN A 612 29.68 19.46 7.52
CA ASN A 612 29.03 19.19 6.24
C ASN A 612 30.00 19.30 5.05
N ASP A 613 29.68 18.63 3.95
CA ASP A 613 30.39 18.71 2.68
C ASP A 613 29.60 19.51 1.66
N PHE A 614 30.14 20.67 1.28
CA PHE A 614 29.68 21.55 0.21
C PHE A 614 30.71 21.69 -0.93
N SER A 615 31.70 20.80 -1.03
CA SER A 615 32.78 20.88 -2.04
C SER A 615 32.26 20.97 -3.47
N ASP A 616 31.21 20.21 -3.78
CA ASP A 616 30.53 20.23 -5.08
C ASP A 616 30.00 21.64 -5.44
N VAL A 617 29.40 22.35 -4.48
CA VAL A 617 28.85 23.72 -4.68
C VAL A 617 29.97 24.73 -4.94
N GLN A 618 31.04 24.66 -4.14
CA GLN A 618 32.19 25.56 -4.26
C GLN A 618 32.87 25.42 -5.64
N SER A 619 32.93 24.19 -6.18
CA SER A 619 33.57 23.93 -7.48
C SER A 619 32.93 24.69 -8.65
N GLY A 620 31.64 25.01 -8.56
CA GLY A 620 30.91 25.82 -9.54
C GLY A 620 31.12 27.34 -9.40
N GLY A 621 31.85 27.79 -8.37
CA GLY A 621 32.07 29.21 -8.08
C GLY A 621 30.92 29.88 -7.32
N TYR A 622 30.09 29.10 -6.62
CA TYR A 622 28.88 29.59 -5.97
C TYR A 622 28.96 29.64 -4.44
N THR A 623 27.97 30.27 -3.81
CA THR A 623 27.92 30.54 -2.35
C THR A 623 27.42 29.31 -1.59
N PRO A 624 28.25 28.59 -0.81
CA PRO A 624 27.82 27.33 -0.21
C PRO A 624 26.80 27.51 0.93
N ILE A 625 26.92 28.58 1.72
CA ILE A 625 25.96 28.98 2.75
C ILE A 625 25.59 30.44 2.54
N SER A 626 24.30 30.72 2.38
CA SER A 626 23.71 32.06 2.44
C SER A 626 22.91 32.18 3.74
N TYR A 627 23.22 33.18 4.58
CA TYR A 627 22.51 33.42 5.83
C TYR A 627 22.08 34.87 5.94
N THR A 628 20.78 35.08 6.15
CA THR A 628 20.20 36.39 6.45
C THR A 628 19.84 36.43 7.95
N PRO A 629 20.64 37.11 8.80
CA PRO A 629 20.34 37.25 10.22
C PRO A 629 19.09 38.10 10.44
N TYR A 630 18.41 37.89 11.56
CA TYR A 630 17.24 38.68 11.91
C TYR A 630 17.62 40.13 12.26
N ALA A 631 17.17 41.08 11.45
CA ALA A 631 17.35 42.51 11.67
C ALA A 631 16.37 43.05 12.73
N SER A 632 16.58 42.66 13.99
CA SER A 632 15.88 43.21 15.16
C SER A 632 16.11 44.72 15.26
N GLY A 633 15.03 45.50 15.32
CA GLY A 633 15.05 46.96 15.45
C GLY A 633 15.46 47.49 16.83
N GLY A 634 16.45 46.87 17.47
CA GLY A 634 17.03 47.34 18.74
C GLY A 634 16.65 46.55 20.00
N VAL A 635 16.28 45.28 19.88
CA VAL A 635 16.03 44.38 21.04
C VAL A 635 17.00 43.20 21.00
N ASN A 636 17.73 42.99 22.11
CA ASN A 636 18.85 42.05 22.23
C ASN A 636 18.40 40.57 22.13
N GLY A 637 18.27 40.07 20.90
CA GLY A 637 18.19 38.66 20.57
C GLY A 637 19.24 38.35 19.52
N ASP A 638 20.44 38.01 19.97
CA ASP A 638 21.54 37.60 19.09
C ASP A 638 21.36 36.11 18.73
N ASP A 639 21.18 35.82 17.43
CA ASP A 639 21.23 34.45 16.91
C ASP A 639 22.63 33.85 17.20
N VAL A 640 22.69 32.71 17.89
CA VAL A 640 23.96 32.02 18.17
C VAL A 640 24.25 31.07 17.01
N VAL A 641 24.99 31.55 16.01
CA VAL A 641 25.36 30.77 14.82
C VAL A 641 26.76 30.19 14.95
N ILE A 642 26.87 28.86 14.90
CA ILE A 642 28.10 28.09 14.95
C ILE A 642 28.33 27.44 13.57
N VAL A 643 29.36 27.86 12.84
CA VAL A 643 29.73 27.28 11.53
C VAL A 643 31.15 26.70 11.61
N LYS A 644 31.28 25.37 11.64
CA LYS A 644 32.56 24.69 11.95
C LYS A 644 32.80 23.44 11.09
N ASP A 645 34.05 23.17 10.75
CA ASP A 645 34.52 21.92 10.09
C ASP A 645 33.84 21.56 8.75
N ASN A 646 33.12 22.49 8.10
CA ASN A 646 32.43 22.23 6.84
C ASN A 646 33.42 22.28 5.65
N LEU A 647 33.52 21.19 4.89
CA LEU A 647 34.24 21.14 3.62
C LEU A 647 33.50 22.01 2.58
N GLY A 648 34.26 22.74 1.75
CA GLY A 648 33.71 23.74 0.83
C GLY A 648 33.36 25.11 1.45
N VAL A 649 33.36 25.24 2.79
CA VAL A 649 33.15 26.52 3.52
C VAL A 649 34.35 26.85 4.40
N ASN A 650 34.56 26.11 5.48
CA ASN A 650 35.67 26.34 6.41
C ASN A 650 37.04 25.97 5.81
N GLN A 651 37.05 25.35 4.62
CA GLN A 651 38.26 24.96 3.89
C GLN A 651 38.59 25.87 2.70
N THR A 652 37.84 26.96 2.46
CA THR A 652 38.15 27.93 1.40
C THR A 652 39.26 28.88 1.83
N CYS A 653 40.44 28.31 2.11
CA CYS A 653 41.61 29.10 2.40
C CYS A 653 41.97 29.93 1.17
N ALA A 654 42.03 31.25 1.33
CA ALA A 654 42.31 32.15 0.21
C ALA A 654 43.64 31.70 -0.44
N THR A 655 43.62 31.42 -1.75
CA THR A 655 44.79 30.84 -2.40
C THR A 655 45.62 31.93 -3.05
N VAL A 656 46.78 32.22 -2.45
CA VAL A 656 47.75 33.18 -3.00
C VAL A 656 48.65 32.43 -3.98
N ALA A 657 48.63 32.89 -5.23
CA ALA A 657 49.51 32.39 -6.28
C ALA A 657 50.98 32.67 -5.94
N ALA A 658 51.86 31.80 -6.43
CA ALA A 658 53.33 31.88 -6.43
C ALA A 658 53.93 33.25 -6.07
N ALA A 659 54.33 33.43 -4.81
CA ALA A 659 54.97 34.65 -4.32
C ALA A 659 56.14 34.34 -3.39
N ALA A 660 57.23 35.10 -3.51
CA ALA A 660 58.38 35.04 -2.60
C ALA A 660 58.07 35.67 -1.22
N SER A 661 56.99 36.44 -1.12
CA SER A 661 56.46 36.91 0.15
C SER A 661 54.96 37.18 0.07
N ILE A 662 54.27 37.04 1.19
CA ILE A 662 52.84 37.33 1.30
C ILE A 662 52.52 38.23 2.50
N THR A 663 51.43 38.98 2.39
CA THR A 663 50.74 39.63 3.52
C THR A 663 49.45 38.87 3.74
N ALA A 664 49.22 38.39 4.96
CA ALA A 664 48.05 37.57 5.25
C ALA A 664 46.77 38.46 5.30
N PRO A 665 45.75 38.22 4.46
CA PRO A 665 44.57 39.06 4.41
C PRO A 665 43.82 39.04 5.75
N ALA A 666 43.42 40.21 6.26
CA ALA A 666 42.78 40.32 7.57
C ALA A 666 41.38 39.63 7.64
N SER A 667 40.78 39.30 6.49
CA SER A 667 39.42 38.79 6.34
C SER A 667 39.30 37.27 6.10
N SER A 668 40.41 36.51 6.03
CA SER A 668 40.36 35.06 5.76
C SER A 668 40.74 34.24 6.98
N ASP A 669 39.93 33.23 7.32
CA ASP A 669 40.19 32.33 8.46
C ASP A 669 41.21 31.24 8.16
N CYS A 670 41.53 31.02 6.88
CA CYS A 670 42.74 30.34 6.48
C CYS A 670 43.30 30.85 5.14
N LEU A 671 44.58 30.58 4.88
CA LEU A 671 45.30 31.00 3.67
C LEU A 671 46.07 29.80 3.08
N ASN A 672 45.86 29.50 1.80
CA ASN A 672 46.66 28.55 1.03
C ASN A 672 47.76 29.32 0.29
N VAL A 673 49.01 28.91 0.42
CA VAL A 673 50.15 29.57 -0.23
C VAL A 673 50.98 28.56 -0.99
N THR A 674 51.10 28.77 -2.30
CA THR A 674 52.03 28.00 -3.14
C THR A 674 53.36 28.75 -3.20
N VAL A 675 54.43 28.16 -2.67
CA VAL A 675 55.74 28.82 -2.53
C VAL A 675 56.69 28.39 -3.65
N THR A 676 57.11 29.33 -4.50
CA THR A 676 57.97 29.06 -5.66
C THR A 676 59.46 29.35 -5.45
N THR A 677 59.85 29.82 -4.27
CA THR A 677 61.24 30.18 -3.94
C THR A 677 61.67 29.61 -2.59
N SER A 678 62.94 29.20 -2.48
CA SER A 678 63.52 28.68 -1.23
C SER A 678 63.65 29.75 -0.13
N ALA A 679 63.63 31.03 -0.50
CA ALA A 679 63.38 32.15 0.40
C ALA A 679 61.89 32.55 0.29
N PHE A 680 61.14 32.34 1.37
CA PHE A 680 59.76 32.78 1.51
C PHE A 680 59.58 33.45 2.86
N THR A 681 59.05 34.68 2.86
CA THR A 681 58.75 35.45 4.07
C THR A 681 57.28 35.85 4.10
N VAL A 682 56.62 35.64 5.24
CA VAL A 682 55.32 36.26 5.49
C VAL A 682 55.62 37.64 6.08
N ASN A 683 55.40 38.70 5.30
CA ASN A 683 55.90 40.03 5.64
C ASN A 683 55.09 40.67 6.76
N ASP A 684 53.76 40.62 6.63
CA ASP A 684 52.81 41.20 7.58
C ASP A 684 51.75 40.17 7.98
N ILE A 685 51.67 39.95 9.30
CA ILE A 685 50.64 39.18 9.97
C ILE A 685 50.13 40.05 11.11
N LEU A 686 49.03 40.75 10.86
CA LEU A 686 48.39 41.58 11.88
C LEU A 686 47.88 40.68 13.01
N GLY A 687 47.92 41.16 14.27
CA GLY A 687 47.56 40.38 15.47
C GLY A 687 46.14 39.78 15.48
N ASN A 688 45.29 40.18 14.51
CA ASN A 688 43.95 39.68 14.25
C ASN A 688 43.91 38.24 13.67
N TRP A 689 45.06 37.55 13.57
CA TRP A 689 45.20 36.19 13.01
C TRP A 689 45.21 35.06 14.07
N ALA A 690 44.87 35.35 15.32
CA ALA A 690 44.75 34.33 16.36
C ALA A 690 43.68 33.26 16.02
N GLY A 691 44.03 31.98 16.14
CA GLY A 691 43.10 30.86 15.89
C GLY A 691 42.91 30.45 14.42
N ARG A 692 43.63 31.08 13.47
CA ARG A 692 43.52 30.82 12.03
C ARG A 692 44.60 29.87 11.48
N GLU A 693 44.33 29.23 10.34
CA GLU A 693 45.26 28.27 9.70
C GLU A 693 46.00 28.86 8.49
N LEU A 694 47.33 28.72 8.42
CA LEU A 694 48.13 29.03 7.24
C LEU A 694 48.67 27.72 6.64
N ARG A 695 48.21 27.36 5.44
CA ARG A 695 48.59 26.14 4.73
C ARG A 695 49.59 26.48 3.64
N ILE A 696 50.80 25.94 3.74
CA ILE A 696 51.90 26.20 2.82
C ILE A 696 52.16 24.94 1.99
N PHE A 697 52.23 25.08 0.68
CA PHE A 697 52.57 24.03 -0.27
C PHE A 697 53.82 24.38 -1.06
N VAL A 698 54.78 23.45 -1.14
CA VAL A 698 56.05 23.62 -1.86
C VAL A 698 56.02 22.76 -3.15
N PRO A 699 55.59 23.31 -4.30
CA PRO A 699 55.58 22.57 -5.57
C PRO A 699 57.00 22.18 -5.98
N GLY A 700 57.21 20.91 -6.32
CA GLY A 700 58.54 20.41 -6.74
C GLY A 700 58.88 20.74 -8.19
N ASN A 701 58.82 22.02 -8.57
CA ASN A 701 59.15 22.53 -9.91
C ASN A 701 60.67 22.54 -10.17
N GLY A 702 61.31 21.37 -10.10
CA GLY A 702 62.72 21.15 -10.42
C GLY A 702 63.74 21.50 -9.34
N SER A 703 63.35 22.19 -8.25
CA SER A 703 64.25 22.43 -7.10
C SER A 703 64.06 21.37 -6.01
N SER A 704 65.15 20.75 -5.56
CA SER A 704 65.17 19.82 -4.41
C SER A 704 65.20 20.52 -3.04
N THR A 705 65.18 21.85 -3.01
CA THR A 705 65.27 22.65 -1.79
C THR A 705 63.98 22.62 -0.99
N ALA A 706 64.07 22.10 0.23
CA ALA A 706 63.05 22.28 1.26
C ALA A 706 62.92 23.76 1.65
N LEU A 707 61.71 24.16 2.06
CA LEU A 707 61.45 25.47 2.64
C LEU A 707 61.68 25.41 4.15
N THR A 708 62.63 26.19 4.66
CA THR A 708 62.90 26.30 6.11
C THR A 708 62.39 27.62 6.67
N LEU A 709 61.37 27.56 7.51
CA LEU A 709 60.83 28.68 8.28
C LEU A 709 61.56 28.75 9.63
N ASN A 710 62.38 29.79 9.83
CA ASN A 710 63.26 29.89 11.00
C ASN A 710 62.61 30.63 12.18
N ALA A 711 62.82 30.13 13.41
CA ALA A 711 62.28 30.73 14.63
C ALA A 711 62.87 32.12 15.00
N SER A 712 64.00 32.51 14.42
CA SER A 712 64.83 33.65 14.88
C SER A 712 65.00 34.80 13.87
N GLY A 713 64.31 34.77 12.73
CA GLY A 713 64.71 35.52 11.53
C GLY A 713 64.02 36.85 11.20
N GLY A 714 63.02 37.31 11.97
CA GLY A 714 62.20 38.46 11.58
C GLY A 714 61.67 39.30 12.75
N GLY A 715 60.99 40.39 12.41
CA GLY A 715 60.29 41.25 13.39
C GLY A 715 59.21 40.50 14.17
N GLU A 716 58.61 41.12 15.19
CA GLU A 716 57.73 40.44 16.15
C GLU A 716 56.52 39.72 15.51
N ALA A 717 56.09 40.10 14.31
CA ALA A 717 55.02 39.45 13.56
C ALA A 717 55.41 38.17 12.77
N GLN A 718 56.70 37.80 12.74
CA GLN A 718 57.23 36.77 11.81
C GLN A 718 57.82 35.52 12.49
N ARG A 719 57.72 35.39 13.81
CA ARG A 719 58.38 34.30 14.54
C ARG A 719 57.64 32.98 14.37
N MET A 720 58.36 31.93 13.98
CA MET A 720 57.94 30.55 14.22
C MET A 720 58.26 30.14 15.66
N CYS A 721 57.43 29.33 16.30
CA CYS A 721 57.68 28.80 17.64
C CYS A 721 58.84 27.78 17.67
N SER A 722 59.10 27.14 16.53
CA SER A 722 60.22 26.24 16.27
C SER A 722 60.59 26.30 14.78
N THR A 723 61.83 25.99 14.43
CA THR A 723 62.22 25.93 13.01
C THR A 723 61.50 24.76 12.32
N LEU A 724 60.75 25.05 11.26
CA LEU A 724 60.04 24.06 10.46
C LEU A 724 60.68 23.93 9.08
N THR A 725 60.95 22.70 8.64
CA THR A 725 61.44 22.41 7.30
C THR A 725 60.40 21.61 6.53
N ILE A 726 59.82 22.21 5.49
CA ILE A 726 58.84 21.59 4.60
C ILE A 726 59.59 21.06 3.36
N PRO A 727 59.65 19.75 3.10
CA PRO A 727 60.36 19.21 1.94
C PRO A 727 59.73 19.67 0.62
N ALA A 728 60.46 19.56 -0.50
CA ALA A 728 59.86 19.69 -1.82
C ALA A 728 58.75 18.64 -1.99
N TRP A 729 57.62 19.03 -2.60
CA TRP A 729 56.34 18.30 -2.61
C TRP A 729 55.64 18.17 -1.24
N GLY A 730 56.20 18.75 -0.18
CA GLY A 730 55.59 18.81 1.14
C GLY A 730 54.54 19.91 1.27
N SER A 731 53.66 19.70 2.24
CA SER A 731 52.77 20.73 2.78
C SER A 731 52.93 20.83 4.29
N ALA A 732 52.61 21.99 4.87
CA ALA A 732 52.43 22.12 6.30
C ALA A 732 51.26 23.06 6.62
N THR A 733 50.57 22.77 7.72
CA THR A 733 49.54 23.65 8.30
C THR A 733 50.15 24.31 9.53
N LEU A 734 50.08 25.64 9.59
CA LEU A 734 50.54 26.45 10.72
C LEU A 734 49.34 27.09 11.42
N TYR A 735 49.45 27.31 12.72
CA TYR A 735 48.50 28.10 13.51
C TYR A 735 49.24 29.13 14.37
N HIS A 736 48.62 30.30 14.58
CA HIS A 736 49.22 31.34 15.41
C HIS A 736 48.95 31.09 16.90
N ASN A 737 50.02 30.83 17.66
CA ASN A 737 50.00 30.61 19.10
C ASN A 737 50.19 31.95 19.84
N TYR A 738 49.07 32.49 20.34
CA TYR A 738 49.05 33.80 21.00
C TYR A 738 49.87 33.84 22.31
N ALA A 739 50.00 32.73 23.04
CA ALA A 739 50.72 32.67 24.32
C ALA A 739 52.23 32.94 24.16
N TYR A 740 52.77 32.73 22.96
CA TYR A 740 54.18 32.93 22.62
C TYR A 740 54.38 33.90 21.44
N ASN A 741 53.29 34.49 20.94
CA ASN A 741 53.23 35.34 19.75
C ASN A 741 54.05 34.79 18.57
N CYS A 742 53.80 33.52 18.22
CA CYS A 742 54.54 32.81 17.18
C CYS A 742 53.70 31.75 16.46
N TRP A 743 54.16 31.32 15.29
CA TRP A 743 53.53 30.28 14.47
C TRP A 743 54.04 28.89 14.82
N ALA A 744 53.13 27.99 15.18
CA ALA A 744 53.42 26.58 15.40
C ALA A 744 52.91 25.75 14.22
N SER A 745 53.64 24.70 13.83
CA SER A 745 53.10 23.66 12.96
C SER A 745 52.07 22.83 13.71
N LYS A 746 50.98 22.49 13.03
CA LYS A 746 49.96 21.54 13.49
C LYS A 746 50.41 20.10 13.23
#